data_AF-A0A943GNW7-F1
#
_entry.id   AF-A0A943GNW7-F1
#
_cell.length_a   1.000
_cell.length_b   1.000
_cell.length_c   1.000
_cell.angle_alpha   90.00
_cell.angle_beta   90.00
_cell.angle_gamma   90.00
#
_symmetry.space_group_name_H-M   'P 1'
#
loop_
_entity.id
_entity.type
_entity.pdbx_description
1 polymer ?
#
loop_
_entity_poly.entity_id
_entity_poly.type
_entity_poly.pdbx_seq_one_letter_code
_entity_poly.pdbx_strand_id
1 'polypeptide(L)'
;MYDKDTMQELYSRLKAQYPRYEVECLDDCLILTRLYGKVEVYGEGVKLYVNGTLYDQFSSEEVDDSDDLYEMIELFLLDLQHAGMQEGNDTYCTARKKAARLGSNFLILMSIIFTTGMIALIVSKNLWWWLFLWAVPAISLVPLALIQKRAFQMYWVCPTCGQPLPLDKKSRFPKMEYVPLCPQCGHVLEKAPELPPLYMENAEPKRQLEPDDHPPQKGKKWPCILTGSITVVMAVFLLVIALFSGEPLETESVGMVAVLIGILGGCGLALLLCRCQESEEMRQQIVVVREQKAVTGVGVIVWLIGMVVMFMAIAVAVAVPVDGTTIFLSLVGILVIFSGVWMILAGHNRALFVLRDNSILYISSWGRKREFVPGQVDSVRLTANRSIHLLNEEGKKLASVEANMRGISRFAEWIENTDLAAAQTPAMEKQTKREIEEESTVQWREEYRTRWHDHIKGVRVGMWVTLVLFALGTIVPIPLFLFMGTKFQGVMAIGLIAPIPFLLFCGVCAPVLLFGDRPKNATPEWNAMYVKVPLIPAMLLAVFYMGQVHFFWDGWLLQEADNGWRWVVRVLAVGIVMTLLLLLRTPKRMRLEAGVFMGMICFCVAVGLHYYFNAALSGPARHYPAVIVDSHAEDPDAEDDDYTLTVLLDNGEEATLAVLEEIYGKAMSGEDLDICHRESPFGVSLLSIHESKGK
;
A
#
# COMPACT_ATOMS: atom_id res chain seq x y z
N MET A 1 -2.21 42.43 24.20
CA MET A 1 -2.26 43.64 23.35
C MET A 1 -0.92 43.74 22.63
N TYR A 2 -0.91 43.76 21.30
CA TYR A 2 0.32 43.76 20.52
C TYR A 2 1.08 45.09 20.66
N ASP A 3 2.38 45.01 20.94
CA ASP A 3 3.24 46.19 21.07
C ASP A 3 3.72 46.70 19.69
N LYS A 4 4.18 47.95 19.65
CA LYS A 4 4.64 48.64 18.45
C LYS A 4 5.80 47.92 17.76
N ASP A 5 6.72 47.36 18.55
CA ASP A 5 7.86 46.60 18.04
C ASP A 5 7.41 45.31 17.34
N THR A 6 6.40 44.62 17.88
CA THR A 6 5.80 43.40 17.30
C THR A 6 5.12 43.68 15.96
N MET A 7 4.37 44.79 15.86
CA MET A 7 3.73 45.21 14.62
C MET A 7 4.75 45.58 13.53
N GLN A 8 5.87 46.21 13.93
CA GLN A 8 6.94 46.59 13.02
C GLN A 8 7.75 45.38 12.52
N GLU A 9 7.94 44.36 13.36
CA GLU A 9 8.53 43.08 12.97
C GLU A 9 7.64 42.35 11.97
N LEU A 10 6.34 42.21 12.26
CA LEU A 10 5.36 41.58 11.39
C LEU A 10 5.29 42.26 10.01
N TYR A 11 5.29 43.61 9.99
CA TYR A 11 5.38 44.40 8.76
C TYR A 11 6.60 44.02 7.92
N SER A 12 7.78 43.96 8.53
CA SER A 12 9.03 43.67 7.84
C SER A 12 9.03 42.27 7.22
N ARG A 13 8.49 41.27 7.93
CA ARG A 13 8.37 39.88 7.47
C ARG A 13 7.37 39.74 6.33
N LEU A 14 6.16 40.28 6.49
CA LEU A 14 5.12 40.24 5.46
C LEU A 14 5.57 40.95 4.18
N LYS A 15 6.25 42.09 4.29
CA LYS A 15 6.78 42.82 3.13
C LYS A 15 7.93 42.10 2.43
N ALA A 16 8.77 41.38 3.17
CA ALA A 16 9.86 40.58 2.60
C ALA A 16 9.33 39.34 1.85
N GLN A 17 8.33 38.66 2.41
CA GLN A 17 7.76 37.44 1.84
C GLN A 17 6.75 37.71 0.72
N TYR A 18 5.93 38.76 0.86
CA TYR A 18 4.85 39.13 -0.06
C TYR A 18 5.02 40.56 -0.61
N PRO A 19 6.07 40.84 -1.39
CA PRO A 19 6.40 42.20 -1.86
C PRO A 19 5.37 42.79 -2.84
N ARG A 20 4.39 42.00 -3.30
CA ARG A 20 3.34 42.43 -4.23
C ARG A 20 2.03 42.82 -3.54
N TYR A 21 1.90 42.57 -2.25
CA TYR A 21 0.70 42.95 -1.49
C TYR A 21 0.88 44.37 -0.95
N GLU A 22 -0.23 45.12 -0.92
CA GLU A 22 -0.23 46.46 -0.35
C GLU A 22 -0.27 46.31 1.17
N VAL A 23 0.88 46.51 1.80
CA VAL A 23 1.03 46.47 3.26
C VAL A 23 1.26 47.89 3.76
N GLU A 24 0.29 48.41 4.51
CA GLU A 24 0.33 49.71 5.16
C GLU A 24 0.51 49.52 6.67
N CYS A 25 1.41 50.29 7.26
CA CYS A 25 1.61 50.32 8.72
C CYS A 25 1.30 51.74 9.19
N LEU A 26 0.20 51.86 9.93
CA LEU A 26 -0.25 53.07 10.62
C LEU A 26 0.14 52.95 12.11
N ASP A 27 0.18 54.06 12.84
CA ASP A 27 0.73 54.10 14.20
C ASP A 27 0.14 53.06 15.17
N ASP A 28 -1.12 52.64 14.98
CA ASP A 28 -1.83 51.65 15.82
C ASP A 28 -2.45 50.47 15.02
N CYS A 29 -2.15 50.33 13.72
CA CYS A 29 -2.79 49.30 12.88
C CYS A 29 -1.92 48.88 11.68
N LEU A 30 -1.90 47.58 11.38
CA LEU A 30 -1.30 47.03 10.15
C LEU A 30 -2.40 46.53 9.22
N ILE A 31 -2.42 47.06 8.00
CA ILE A 31 -3.40 46.69 6.97
C ILE A 31 -2.67 46.00 5.82
N LEU A 32 -3.08 44.78 5.49
CA LEU A 32 -2.62 44.06 4.32
C LEU A 32 -3.78 43.85 3.35
N THR A 33 -3.64 44.36 2.13
CA THR A 33 -4.67 44.29 1.10
C THR A 33 -4.22 43.45 -0.09
N ARG A 34 -5.07 42.48 -0.46
CA ARG A 34 -5.05 41.65 -1.67
C ARG A 34 -6.40 41.84 -2.40
N LEU A 35 -6.43 41.56 -3.70
CA LEU A 35 -7.61 41.71 -4.58
C LEU A 35 -8.99 41.39 -3.94
N TYR A 36 -9.13 40.25 -3.26
CA TYR A 36 -10.36 39.84 -2.57
C TYR A 36 -10.19 39.59 -1.08
N GLY A 37 -9.03 39.91 -0.51
CA GLY A 37 -8.70 39.63 0.88
C GLY A 37 -8.11 40.87 1.55
N LYS A 38 -8.62 41.24 2.73
CA LYS A 38 -8.07 42.33 3.53
C LYS A 38 -7.84 41.83 4.95
N VAL A 39 -6.67 42.12 5.50
CA VAL A 39 -6.30 41.79 6.88
C VAL A 39 -6.06 43.10 7.60
N GLU A 40 -6.69 43.28 8.75
CA GLU A 40 -6.49 44.42 9.63
C GLU A 40 -6.05 43.91 11.00
N VAL A 41 -4.84 44.27 11.41
CA VAL A 41 -4.27 43.92 12.70
C VAL A 41 -4.29 45.16 13.58
N TYR A 42 -4.92 45.06 14.74
CA TYR A 42 -5.04 46.11 15.76
C TYR A 42 -4.37 45.65 17.05
N GLY A 43 -4.08 46.56 17.97
CA GLY A 43 -3.56 46.20 19.30
C GLY A 43 -4.43 45.19 20.05
N GLU A 44 -5.75 45.23 19.84
CA GLU A 44 -6.75 44.36 20.49
C GLU A 44 -6.97 43.01 19.79
N GLY A 45 -6.49 42.80 18.55
CA GLY A 45 -6.76 41.58 17.78
C GLY A 45 -6.66 41.73 16.25
N VAL A 46 -7.11 40.73 15.50
CA VAL A 46 -7.06 40.67 14.03
C VAL A 46 -8.43 40.51 13.42
N LYS A 47 -8.68 41.20 12.31
CA LYS A 47 -9.88 41.03 11.48
C LYS A 47 -9.48 40.63 10.06
N LEU A 48 -10.06 39.53 9.59
CA LEU A 48 -9.90 39.01 8.25
C LEU A 48 -11.15 39.32 7.45
N TYR A 49 -10.99 39.82 6.24
CA TYR A 49 -12.09 40.17 5.35
C TYR A 49 -11.91 39.48 4.00
N VAL A 50 -13.00 38.95 3.46
CA VAL A 50 -13.07 38.40 2.11
C VAL A 50 -14.17 39.15 1.35
N ASN A 51 -13.85 39.67 0.17
CA ASN A 51 -14.79 40.40 -0.70
C ASN A 51 -15.55 41.54 0.03
N GLY A 52 -14.88 42.21 0.99
CA GLY A 52 -15.47 43.29 1.80
C GLY A 52 -16.38 42.83 2.95
N THR A 53 -16.62 41.52 3.10
CA THR A 53 -17.33 40.93 4.25
C THR A 53 -16.34 40.44 5.30
N LEU A 54 -16.68 40.61 6.58
CA LEU A 54 -15.88 40.05 7.68
C LEU A 54 -15.91 38.53 7.57
N TYR A 55 -14.73 37.94 7.40
CA TYR A 55 -14.53 36.51 7.30
C TYR A 55 -14.30 35.88 8.66
N ASP A 56 -13.40 36.48 9.46
CA ASP A 56 -13.11 36.02 10.82
C ASP A 56 -12.50 37.15 11.68
N GLN A 57 -12.60 37.03 13.01
CA GLN A 57 -12.03 37.97 13.97
C GLN A 57 -11.46 37.25 15.18
N PHE A 58 -10.20 37.55 15.51
CA PHE A 58 -9.47 37.00 16.65
C PHE A 58 -9.10 38.08 17.65
N SER A 59 -9.15 37.76 18.93
CA SER A 59 -8.68 38.66 20.00
C SER A 59 -7.19 38.47 20.30
N SER A 60 -6.54 39.50 20.85
CA SER A 60 -5.14 39.39 21.30
C SER A 60 -4.94 38.48 22.53
N GLU A 61 -6.01 37.90 23.08
CA GLU A 61 -5.95 36.88 24.15
C GLU A 61 -5.90 35.45 23.59
N GLU A 62 -6.39 35.25 22.37
CA GLU A 62 -6.40 33.95 21.68
C GLU A 62 -5.10 33.68 20.92
N VAL A 63 -4.41 34.74 20.49
CA VAL A 63 -3.13 34.69 19.79
C VAL A 63 -2.20 35.69 20.48
N ASP A 64 -1.29 35.20 21.30
CA ASP A 64 -0.39 36.04 22.11
C ASP A 64 1.00 36.19 21.48
N ASP A 65 1.43 35.22 20.65
CA ASP A 65 2.72 35.25 19.96
C ASP A 65 2.63 35.89 18.56
N SER A 66 3.64 36.68 18.24
CA SER A 66 3.89 37.27 16.92
C SER A 66 4.12 36.24 15.81
N ASP A 67 4.69 35.09 16.15
CA ASP A 67 4.90 33.99 15.20
C ASP A 67 3.59 33.30 14.85
N ASP A 68 2.75 33.03 15.85
CA ASP A 68 1.40 32.46 15.67
C ASP A 68 0.51 33.41 14.86
N LEU A 69 0.62 34.71 15.11
CA LEU A 69 -0.05 35.76 14.36
C LEU A 69 0.37 35.77 12.88
N TYR A 70 1.67 35.64 12.61
CA TYR A 70 2.18 35.55 11.24
C TYR A 70 1.70 34.27 10.55
N GLU A 71 1.75 33.12 11.23
CA GLU A 71 1.30 31.84 10.69
C GLU A 71 -0.20 31.88 10.34
N MET A 72 -1.03 32.47 11.20
CA MET A 72 -2.46 32.65 10.94
C MET A 72 -2.72 33.50 9.68
N ILE A 73 -2.03 34.64 9.56
CA ILE A 73 -2.16 35.51 8.39
C ILE A 73 -1.67 34.77 7.13
N GLU A 74 -0.58 34.01 7.25
CA GLU A 74 -0.04 33.21 6.15
C GLU A 74 -1.00 32.10 5.73
N LEU A 75 -1.61 31.37 6.67
CA LEU A 75 -2.64 30.35 6.40
C LEU A 75 -3.84 30.95 5.67
N PHE A 76 -4.36 32.09 6.14
CA PHE A 76 -5.45 32.79 5.46
C PHE A 76 -5.09 33.20 4.01
N LEU A 77 -3.88 33.73 3.80
CA LEU A 77 -3.39 34.10 2.47
C LEU A 77 -3.21 32.88 1.56
N LEU A 78 -2.72 31.77 2.11
CA LEU A 78 -2.57 30.50 1.42
C LEU A 78 -3.91 29.88 1.06
N ASP A 79 -4.92 29.96 1.93
CA ASP A 79 -6.27 29.46 1.66
C ASP A 79 -6.96 30.26 0.55
N LEU A 80 -6.84 31.59 0.57
CA LEU A 80 -7.30 32.43 -0.54
C LEU A 80 -6.54 32.12 -1.84
N GLN A 81 -5.24 31.85 -1.77
CA GLN A 81 -4.46 31.44 -2.94
C GLN A 81 -4.90 30.05 -3.43
N HIS A 82 -5.23 29.14 -2.52
CA HIS A 82 -5.67 27.79 -2.81
C HIS A 82 -7.04 27.77 -3.50
N ALA A 83 -8.00 28.51 -2.97
CA ALA A 83 -9.31 28.73 -3.58
C ALA A 83 -9.15 29.29 -5.01
N GLY A 84 -8.28 30.29 -5.16
CA GLY A 84 -7.90 30.84 -6.45
C GLY A 84 -7.27 29.84 -7.43
N MET A 85 -6.48 28.88 -6.94
CA MET A 85 -5.84 27.84 -7.74
C MET A 85 -6.74 26.67 -8.12
N GLN A 86 -7.81 26.43 -7.35
CA GLN A 86 -8.77 25.36 -7.61
C GLN A 86 -9.88 25.80 -8.58
N GLU A 87 -10.50 26.95 -8.30
CA GLU A 87 -11.73 27.37 -9.00
C GLU A 87 -11.73 28.86 -9.40
N GLY A 88 -10.93 29.70 -8.75
CA GLY A 88 -10.93 31.14 -9.01
C GLY A 88 -10.25 31.57 -10.32
N ASN A 89 -9.15 30.93 -10.73
CA ASN A 89 -8.36 31.35 -11.91
C ASN A 89 -8.46 30.34 -13.06
N ASP A 90 -9.39 30.59 -13.99
CA ASP A 90 -9.65 29.74 -15.16
C ASP A 90 -8.39 29.54 -16.04
N THR A 91 -7.55 30.57 -16.15
CA THR A 91 -6.31 30.53 -16.96
C THR A 91 -5.31 29.56 -16.33
N TYR A 92 -5.17 29.60 -15.00
CA TYR A 92 -4.29 28.73 -14.22
C TYR A 92 -4.77 27.28 -14.28
N CYS A 93 -6.07 27.05 -14.06
CA CYS A 93 -6.67 25.73 -14.11
C CYS A 93 -6.56 25.09 -15.50
N THR A 94 -6.77 25.88 -16.56
CA THR A 94 -6.63 25.42 -17.95
C THR A 94 -5.18 25.05 -18.28
N ALA A 95 -4.22 25.92 -17.94
CA ALA A 95 -2.80 25.65 -18.16
C ALA A 95 -2.33 24.39 -17.41
N ARG A 96 -2.71 24.24 -16.13
CA ARG A 96 -2.42 23.06 -15.31
C ARG A 96 -3.01 21.78 -15.91
N LYS A 97 -4.29 21.79 -16.29
CA LYS A 97 -4.99 20.62 -16.84
C LYS A 97 -4.43 20.19 -18.19
N LYS A 98 -4.05 21.14 -19.04
CA LYS A 98 -3.42 20.86 -20.34
C LYS A 98 -2.00 20.33 -20.19
N ALA A 99 -1.19 20.92 -19.29
CA ALA A 99 0.15 20.42 -18.98
C ALA A 99 0.10 19.00 -18.39
N ALA A 100 -0.83 18.74 -17.46
CA ALA A 100 -1.02 17.41 -16.88
C ALA A 100 -1.45 16.37 -17.93
N ARG A 101 -2.37 16.73 -18.84
CA ARG A 101 -2.81 15.84 -19.92
C ARG A 101 -1.67 15.51 -20.90
N LEU A 102 -0.92 16.51 -21.34
CA LEU A 102 0.22 16.30 -22.25
C LEU A 102 1.34 15.50 -21.59
N GLY A 103 1.65 15.78 -20.32
CA GLY A 103 2.60 15.01 -19.53
C GLY A 103 2.16 13.56 -19.33
N SER A 104 0.88 13.33 -18.98
CA SER A 104 0.33 11.98 -18.82
C SER A 104 0.36 11.18 -20.12
N ASN A 105 -0.01 11.78 -21.25
CA ASN A 105 0.05 11.11 -22.55
C ASN A 105 1.49 10.71 -22.92
N PHE A 106 2.47 11.56 -22.61
CA PHE A 106 3.89 11.25 -22.82
C PHE A 106 4.35 10.11 -21.90
N LEU A 107 3.96 10.12 -20.62
CA LEU A 107 4.30 9.03 -19.69
C LEU A 107 3.69 7.69 -20.11
N ILE A 108 2.44 7.68 -20.62
CA ILE A 108 1.81 6.48 -21.17
C ILE A 108 2.58 5.98 -22.41
N LEU A 109 2.97 6.88 -23.32
CA LEU A 109 3.79 6.52 -24.48
C LEU A 109 5.14 5.93 -24.07
N MET A 110 5.82 6.54 -23.10
CA MET A 110 7.10 6.04 -22.57
C MET A 110 6.92 4.69 -21.86
N SER A 111 5.80 4.49 -21.17
CA SER A 111 5.45 3.20 -20.56
C SER A 111 5.30 2.12 -21.62
N ILE A 112 4.64 2.41 -22.75
CA ILE A 112 4.49 1.47 -23.87
C ILE A 112 5.86 1.17 -24.53
N ILE A 113 6.71 2.18 -24.71
CA ILE A 113 8.07 1.99 -25.25
C ILE A 113 8.91 1.15 -24.29
N PHE A 114 8.79 1.37 -22.98
CA PHE A 114 9.50 0.62 -21.95
C PHE A 114 9.03 -0.84 -21.90
N THR A 115 7.72 -1.10 -21.94
CA THR A 115 7.20 -2.48 -21.97
C THR A 115 7.58 -3.21 -23.26
N THR A 116 7.57 -2.52 -24.40
CA THR A 116 8.04 -3.09 -25.67
C THR A 116 9.54 -3.42 -25.63
N GLY A 117 10.35 -2.57 -25.00
CA GLY A 117 11.77 -2.82 -24.76
C GLY A 117 12.03 -3.99 -23.81
N MET A 118 11.20 -4.18 -22.77
CA MET A 118 11.23 -5.35 -21.91
C MET A 118 10.92 -6.63 -22.69
N ILE A 119 9.87 -6.62 -23.51
CA ILE A 119 9.50 -7.76 -24.37
C ILE A 119 10.65 -8.08 -25.34
N ALA A 120 11.25 -7.07 -25.96
CA ALA A 120 12.39 -7.24 -26.85
C ALA A 120 13.66 -7.77 -26.14
N LEU A 121 13.89 -7.39 -24.87
CA LEU A 121 14.96 -7.96 -24.04
C LEU A 121 14.74 -9.46 -23.82
N ILE A 122 13.51 -9.84 -23.46
CA ILE A 122 13.13 -11.24 -23.17
C ILE A 122 13.30 -12.09 -24.43
N VAL A 123 12.82 -11.60 -25.58
CA VAL A 123 12.89 -12.34 -26.85
C VAL A 123 14.30 -12.39 -27.45
N SER A 124 15.06 -11.29 -27.41
CA SER A 124 16.37 -11.22 -28.10
C SER A 124 17.56 -11.63 -27.23
N LYS A 125 17.38 -11.77 -25.91
CA LYS A 125 18.43 -12.06 -24.91
C LYS A 125 19.68 -11.15 -25.01
N ASN A 126 19.56 -9.99 -25.66
CA ASN A 126 20.70 -9.11 -25.95
C ASN A 126 20.95 -8.11 -24.80
N LEU A 127 22.19 -8.09 -24.31
CA LEU A 127 22.64 -7.28 -23.18
C LEU A 127 22.49 -5.75 -23.39
N TRP A 128 22.42 -5.27 -24.64
CA TRP A 128 22.21 -3.85 -24.94
C TRP A 128 20.83 -3.32 -24.51
N TRP A 129 19.81 -4.17 -24.43
CA TRP A 129 18.48 -3.77 -23.95
C TRP A 129 18.46 -3.47 -22.44
N TRP A 130 19.41 -4.00 -21.66
CA TRP A 130 19.57 -3.60 -20.25
C TRP A 130 19.99 -2.14 -20.12
N LEU A 131 20.91 -1.65 -20.95
CA LEU A 131 21.27 -0.23 -21.00
C LEU A 131 20.07 0.65 -21.39
N PHE A 132 19.23 0.17 -22.32
CA PHE A 132 17.99 0.85 -22.72
C PHE A 132 17.01 0.99 -21.53
N LEU A 133 16.82 -0.06 -20.72
CA LEU A 133 15.93 -0.04 -19.56
C LEU A 133 16.36 0.93 -18.46
N TRP A 134 17.66 1.07 -18.22
CA TRP A 134 18.18 2.02 -17.22
C TRP A 134 18.24 3.46 -17.75
N ALA A 135 18.53 3.67 -19.03
CA ALA A 135 18.70 5.00 -19.62
C ALA A 135 17.37 5.70 -19.97
N VAL A 136 16.36 4.96 -20.42
CA VAL A 136 15.09 5.52 -20.90
C VAL A 136 14.34 6.33 -19.83
N PRO A 137 14.20 5.88 -18.57
CA PRO A 137 13.55 6.67 -17.52
C PRO A 137 14.29 7.99 -17.25
N ALA A 138 15.63 7.96 -17.17
CA ALA A 138 16.44 9.13 -16.89
C ALA A 138 16.42 10.16 -18.05
N ILE A 139 16.48 9.68 -19.30
CA ILE A 139 16.46 10.54 -20.49
C ILE A 139 15.06 11.14 -20.71
N SER A 140 13.98 10.42 -20.35
CA SER A 140 12.59 10.87 -20.51
C SER A 140 12.21 12.12 -19.70
N LEU A 141 12.99 12.44 -18.66
CA LEU A 141 12.77 13.62 -17.81
C LEU A 141 12.99 14.94 -18.58
N VAL A 142 13.90 14.97 -19.55
CA VAL A 142 14.22 16.18 -20.33
C VAL A 142 13.10 16.52 -21.32
N PRO A 143 12.59 15.59 -22.15
CA PRO A 143 11.41 15.82 -22.97
C PRO A 143 10.17 16.19 -22.15
N LEU A 144 9.96 15.55 -20.99
CA LEU A 144 8.84 15.87 -20.11
C LEU A 144 8.90 17.32 -19.63
N ALA A 145 10.09 17.80 -19.24
CA ALA A 145 10.30 19.20 -18.86
C ALA A 145 10.06 20.17 -20.05
N LEU A 146 10.48 19.80 -21.27
CA LEU A 146 10.23 20.60 -22.47
C LEU A 146 8.75 20.65 -22.86
N ILE A 147 8.02 19.55 -22.71
CA ILE A 147 6.58 19.48 -22.97
C ILE A 147 5.81 20.36 -21.98
N GLN A 148 6.18 20.31 -20.70
CA GLN A 148 5.59 21.18 -19.68
C GLN A 148 5.90 22.66 -19.97
N LYS A 149 7.15 22.99 -20.34
CA LYS A 149 7.53 24.35 -20.73
C LYS A 149 6.71 24.87 -21.90
N ARG A 150 6.55 24.07 -22.96
CA ARG A 150 5.72 24.42 -24.12
C ARG A 150 4.25 24.58 -23.76
N ALA A 151 3.72 23.71 -22.90
CA ALA A 151 2.35 23.81 -22.43
C ALA A 151 2.12 25.13 -21.68
N PHE A 152 3.03 25.53 -20.80
CA PHE A 152 2.92 26.81 -20.09
C PHE A 152 3.10 28.00 -21.04
N GLN A 153 4.01 27.94 -22.01
CA GLN A 153 4.16 29.03 -22.99
C GLN A 153 2.90 29.26 -23.86
N MET A 154 2.09 28.21 -24.09
CA MET A 154 0.86 28.32 -24.89
C MET A 154 -0.38 28.64 -24.07
N TYR A 155 -0.50 28.09 -22.85
CA TYR A 155 -1.74 28.17 -22.07
C TYR A 155 -1.63 29.06 -20.82
N TRP A 156 -0.42 29.40 -20.36
CA TRP A 156 -0.19 30.33 -19.25
C TRP A 156 0.09 31.74 -19.77
N VAL A 157 -0.92 32.30 -20.43
CA VAL A 157 -0.87 33.58 -21.13
C VAL A 157 -2.08 34.41 -20.71
N CYS A 158 -1.92 35.71 -20.54
CA CYS A 158 -3.04 36.57 -20.19
C CYS A 158 -4.04 36.64 -21.36
N PRO A 159 -5.35 36.42 -21.13
CA PRO A 159 -6.36 36.43 -22.18
C PRO A 159 -6.56 37.82 -22.81
N THR A 160 -6.23 38.90 -22.10
CA THR A 160 -6.43 40.28 -22.57
C THR A 160 -5.22 40.84 -23.31
N CYS A 161 -4.01 40.71 -22.75
CA CYS A 161 -2.80 41.31 -23.33
C CYS A 161 -1.93 40.32 -24.12
N GLY A 162 -2.23 39.01 -24.08
CA GLY A 162 -1.47 37.99 -24.80
C GLY A 162 -0.03 37.79 -24.31
N GLN A 163 0.38 38.45 -23.23
CA GLN A 163 1.71 38.29 -22.65
C GLN A 163 1.79 37.03 -21.76
N PRO A 164 2.93 36.31 -21.78
CA PRO A 164 3.13 35.14 -20.93
C PRO A 164 3.17 35.55 -19.45
N LEU A 165 2.50 34.76 -18.61
CA LEU A 165 2.46 34.96 -17.17
C LEU A 165 3.72 34.37 -16.51
N PRO A 166 4.12 34.86 -15.31
CA PRO A 166 5.39 34.50 -14.70
C PRO A 166 5.52 33.01 -14.37
N LEU A 167 6.73 32.50 -14.49
CA LEU A 167 7.15 31.17 -14.06
C LEU A 167 8.17 31.30 -12.94
N ASP A 168 8.13 30.35 -12.00
CA ASP A 168 9.06 30.28 -10.89
C ASP A 168 10.50 30.13 -11.40
N LYS A 169 11.34 31.11 -11.05
CA LYS A 169 12.74 31.20 -11.46
C LYS A 169 13.68 30.31 -10.63
N LYS A 170 13.22 29.77 -9.49
CA LYS A 170 14.06 29.00 -8.55
C LYS A 170 14.09 27.50 -8.85
N SER A 171 13.11 26.98 -9.57
CA SER A 171 12.99 25.54 -9.88
C SER A 171 13.73 25.16 -11.17
N ARG A 172 14.45 24.02 -11.15
CA ARG A 172 15.05 23.42 -12.37
C ARG A 172 13.99 22.92 -13.36
N PHE A 173 12.76 22.70 -12.90
CA PHE A 173 11.60 22.36 -13.72
C PHE A 173 10.66 23.57 -13.87
N PRO A 174 10.03 23.77 -15.04
CA PRO A 174 9.07 24.85 -15.24
C PRO A 174 7.92 24.71 -14.24
N LYS A 175 7.75 25.66 -13.33
CA LYS A 175 6.62 25.73 -12.39
C LYS A 175 5.92 27.06 -12.56
N MET A 176 4.60 27.06 -12.60
CA MET A 176 3.81 28.30 -12.68
C MET A 176 3.91 29.06 -11.36
N GLU A 177 4.20 30.35 -11.43
CA GLU A 177 4.07 31.25 -10.30
C GLU A 177 2.64 31.78 -10.28
N TYR A 178 1.88 31.52 -9.22
CA TYR A 178 0.48 31.92 -9.15
C TYR A 178 0.36 33.45 -9.11
N VAL A 179 -0.50 34.00 -9.96
CA VAL A 179 -0.80 35.44 -9.98
C VAL A 179 -2.32 35.69 -10.07
N PRO A 180 -2.88 36.50 -9.17
CA PRO A 180 -4.31 36.84 -9.18
C PRO A 180 -4.65 37.95 -10.18
N LEU A 181 -3.69 38.83 -10.50
CA LEU A 181 -3.79 39.84 -11.55
C LEU A 181 -2.65 39.68 -12.56
N CYS A 182 -2.90 40.10 -13.80
CA CYS A 182 -1.84 40.20 -14.79
C CYS A 182 -0.88 41.36 -14.41
N PRO A 183 0.42 41.10 -14.22
CA PRO A 183 1.39 42.14 -13.82
C PRO A 183 1.67 43.18 -14.91
N GLN A 184 1.26 42.93 -16.16
CA GLN A 184 1.52 43.82 -17.30
C GLN A 184 0.33 44.74 -17.60
N CYS A 185 -0.91 44.22 -17.53
CA CYS A 185 -2.10 44.97 -17.91
C CYS A 185 -3.13 45.15 -16.78
N GLY A 186 -2.83 44.66 -15.57
CA GLY A 186 -3.72 44.77 -14.41
C GLY A 186 -5.04 43.99 -14.53
N HIS A 187 -5.19 43.16 -15.56
CA HIS A 187 -6.42 42.38 -15.75
C HIS A 187 -6.57 41.35 -14.62
N VAL A 188 -7.74 41.32 -14.01
CA VAL A 188 -8.10 40.38 -12.95
C VAL A 188 -8.27 38.98 -13.56
N LEU A 189 -7.43 38.03 -13.13
CA LEU A 189 -7.46 36.64 -13.60
C LEU A 189 -8.23 35.71 -12.66
N GLU A 190 -8.41 36.12 -11.42
CA GLU A 190 -9.08 35.40 -10.34
C GLU A 190 -10.54 35.88 -10.21
N LYS A 191 -11.50 34.97 -10.06
CA LYS A 191 -12.89 35.26 -9.70
C LYS A 191 -13.01 35.42 -8.18
N ALA A 192 -14.00 36.19 -7.74
CA ALA A 192 -14.28 36.35 -6.32
C ALA A 192 -14.56 34.97 -5.68
N PRO A 193 -13.85 34.59 -4.61
CA PRO A 193 -14.10 33.33 -3.93
C PRO A 193 -15.42 33.39 -3.16
N GLU A 194 -16.29 32.40 -3.38
CA GLU A 194 -17.49 32.17 -2.55
C GLU A 194 -17.08 31.38 -1.31
N LEU A 195 -16.42 32.04 -0.35
CA LEU A 195 -16.15 31.48 0.96
C LEU A 195 -17.35 31.79 1.87
N PRO A 196 -18.05 30.80 2.44
CA PRO A 196 -19.09 31.07 3.42
C PRO A 196 -18.47 31.76 4.65
N PRO A 197 -19.11 32.79 5.24
CA PRO A 197 -18.64 33.39 6.48
C PRO A 197 -18.69 32.32 7.58
N LEU A 198 -17.57 32.12 8.29
CA LEU A 198 -17.56 31.33 9.51
C LEU A 198 -18.21 32.19 10.59
N TYR A 199 -19.50 31.99 10.83
CA TYR A 199 -20.15 32.60 11.99
C TYR A 199 -19.56 31.98 13.26
N MET A 200 -19.09 32.83 14.15
CA MET A 200 -18.76 32.49 15.53
C MET A 200 -19.96 31.75 16.15
N GLU A 201 -19.68 30.59 16.75
CA GLU A 201 -20.63 29.70 17.42
C GLU A 201 -21.25 30.40 18.64
N ASN A 202 -22.16 31.34 18.40
CA ASN A 202 -22.99 31.96 19.41
C ASN A 202 -24.35 31.28 19.39
N ALA A 203 -24.47 30.21 20.17
CA ALA A 203 -25.70 29.60 20.68
C ALA A 203 -26.99 29.99 19.93
N GLU A 204 -27.14 29.52 18.68
CA GLU A 204 -28.45 29.58 18.02
C GLU A 204 -29.39 28.57 18.71
N PRO A 205 -30.67 28.91 18.91
CA PRO A 205 -31.63 27.96 19.42
C PRO A 205 -31.73 26.79 18.43
N LYS A 206 -31.56 25.54 18.92
CA LYS A 206 -31.64 24.27 18.16
C LYS A 206 -32.62 24.37 16.99
N ARG A 207 -32.11 24.62 15.79
CA ARG A 207 -32.91 24.78 14.58
C ARG A 207 -33.14 23.39 14.00
N GLN A 208 -34.39 23.04 13.70
CA GLN A 208 -34.71 21.79 13.03
C GLN A 208 -33.97 21.76 11.68
N LEU A 209 -33.11 20.75 11.44
CA LEU A 209 -32.39 20.62 10.18
C LEU A 209 -33.39 20.53 9.02
N GLU A 210 -33.30 21.46 8.07
CA GLU A 210 -34.07 21.38 6.83
C GLU A 210 -33.57 20.22 5.95
N PRO A 211 -34.42 19.58 5.13
CA PRO A 211 -33.99 18.51 4.22
C PRO A 211 -32.84 18.98 3.30
N ASP A 212 -31.85 18.11 3.11
CA ASP A 212 -30.74 18.39 2.18
C ASP A 212 -31.26 18.49 0.73
N ASP A 213 -30.97 19.60 0.06
CA ASP A 213 -31.34 19.83 -1.34
C ASP A 213 -30.57 18.89 -2.30
N HIS A 214 -29.40 18.40 -1.90
CA HIS A 214 -28.50 17.57 -2.72
C HIS A 214 -27.96 16.33 -1.99
N PRO A 215 -28.84 15.39 -1.58
CA PRO A 215 -28.42 14.23 -0.80
C PRO A 215 -27.49 13.30 -1.60
N PRO A 216 -26.57 12.57 -0.93
CA PRO A 216 -25.66 11.65 -1.58
C PRO A 216 -26.40 10.61 -2.42
N GLN A 217 -26.08 10.58 -3.71
CA GLN A 217 -26.74 9.70 -4.68
C GLN A 217 -26.46 8.22 -4.39
N LYS A 218 -27.48 7.39 -4.64
CA LYS A 218 -27.40 5.93 -4.57
C LYS A 218 -26.33 5.37 -5.50
N GLY A 219 -25.67 4.30 -5.08
CA GLY A 219 -24.74 3.55 -5.92
C GLY A 219 -25.41 3.03 -7.20
N LYS A 220 -24.67 3.00 -8.31
CA LYS A 220 -25.19 2.50 -9.60
C LYS A 220 -25.57 1.01 -9.47
N LYS A 221 -26.60 0.58 -10.20
CA LYS A 221 -27.06 -0.83 -10.22
C LYS A 221 -26.18 -1.74 -11.07
N TRP A 222 -25.58 -1.19 -12.12
CA TRP A 222 -24.85 -1.94 -13.14
C TRP A 222 -23.66 -2.76 -12.60
N PRO A 223 -22.83 -2.29 -11.63
CA PRO A 223 -21.75 -3.10 -11.08
C PRO A 223 -22.25 -4.44 -10.52
N CYS A 224 -23.31 -4.44 -9.70
CA CYS A 224 -23.90 -5.67 -9.16
C CYS A 224 -24.52 -6.57 -10.25
N ILE A 225 -25.15 -5.97 -11.26
CA ILE A 225 -25.74 -6.72 -12.38
C ILE A 225 -24.64 -7.39 -13.18
N LEU A 226 -23.61 -6.64 -13.57
CA LEU A 226 -22.52 -7.14 -14.39
C LEU A 226 -21.75 -8.25 -13.66
N THR A 227 -21.26 -7.98 -12.45
CA THR A 227 -20.46 -8.97 -11.72
C THR A 227 -21.32 -10.18 -11.31
N GLY A 228 -22.58 -9.96 -10.92
CA GLY A 228 -23.52 -11.05 -10.62
C GLY A 228 -23.79 -11.93 -11.84
N SER A 229 -24.09 -11.33 -13.00
CA SER A 229 -24.32 -12.07 -14.26
C SER A 229 -23.08 -12.85 -14.70
N ILE A 230 -21.88 -12.24 -14.66
CA ILE A 230 -20.64 -12.93 -15.01
C ILE A 230 -20.39 -14.11 -14.06
N THR A 231 -20.59 -13.92 -12.75
CA THR A 231 -20.37 -14.97 -11.75
C THR A 231 -21.32 -16.15 -11.96
N VAL A 232 -22.61 -15.89 -12.22
CA VAL A 232 -23.59 -16.95 -12.50
C VAL A 232 -23.27 -17.70 -13.79
N VAL A 233 -22.94 -16.97 -14.87
CA VAL A 233 -22.55 -17.59 -16.15
C VAL A 233 -21.31 -18.45 -15.97
N MET A 234 -20.30 -17.97 -15.24
CA MET A 234 -19.09 -18.74 -14.95
C MET A 234 -19.39 -19.99 -14.11
N ALA A 235 -20.22 -19.89 -13.08
CA ALA A 235 -20.60 -21.06 -12.27
C ALA A 235 -21.34 -22.11 -13.10
N VAL A 236 -22.25 -21.69 -13.99
CA VAL A 236 -22.95 -22.60 -14.92
C VAL A 236 -21.97 -23.21 -15.93
N PHE A 237 -21.05 -22.42 -16.47
CA PHE A 237 -20.03 -22.89 -17.42
C PHE A 237 -19.11 -23.94 -16.78
N LEU A 238 -18.63 -23.69 -15.56
CA LEU A 238 -17.82 -24.64 -14.79
C LEU A 238 -18.58 -25.90 -14.42
N LEU A 239 -19.88 -25.78 -14.09
CA LEU A 239 -20.74 -26.93 -13.86
C LEU A 239 -20.87 -27.81 -15.10
N VAL A 240 -21.05 -27.19 -16.28
CA VAL A 240 -21.10 -27.91 -17.56
C VAL A 240 -19.77 -28.63 -17.79
N ILE A 241 -18.63 -27.95 -17.64
CA ILE A 241 -17.31 -28.59 -17.80
C ILE A 241 -17.17 -29.80 -16.86
N ALA A 242 -17.49 -29.64 -15.58
CA ALA A 242 -17.39 -30.72 -14.59
C ALA A 242 -18.33 -31.91 -14.86
N LEU A 243 -19.45 -31.70 -15.56
CA LEU A 243 -20.38 -32.76 -15.98
C LEU A 243 -19.92 -33.49 -17.25
N PHE A 244 -19.09 -32.86 -18.09
CA PHE A 244 -18.62 -33.39 -19.37
C PHE A 244 -17.15 -33.80 -19.37
N SER A 245 -16.42 -33.62 -18.27
CA SER A 245 -15.09 -34.22 -18.05
C SER A 245 -15.21 -35.74 -18.14
N GLY A 246 -14.53 -36.35 -19.13
CA GLY A 246 -14.72 -37.74 -19.53
C GLY A 246 -14.18 -38.80 -18.57
N GLU A 247 -13.51 -38.40 -17.49
CA GLU A 247 -13.00 -39.29 -16.45
C GLU A 247 -13.84 -39.19 -15.17
N PRO A 248 -14.15 -40.32 -14.51
CA PRO A 248 -14.90 -40.30 -13.27
C PRO A 248 -14.06 -39.68 -12.15
N LEU A 249 -14.42 -38.44 -11.79
CA LEU A 249 -13.90 -37.75 -10.61
C LEU A 249 -14.05 -38.63 -9.35
N GLU A 250 -13.01 -38.68 -8.53
CA GLU A 250 -13.05 -39.35 -7.23
C GLU A 250 -14.13 -38.73 -6.34
N THR A 251 -14.82 -39.53 -5.52
CA THR A 251 -15.99 -39.09 -4.72
C THR A 251 -15.74 -37.83 -3.87
N GLU A 252 -14.51 -37.65 -3.38
CA GLU A 252 -14.09 -36.47 -2.60
C GLU A 252 -13.94 -35.20 -3.47
N SER A 253 -13.38 -35.35 -4.67
CA SER A 253 -13.24 -34.26 -5.66
C SER A 253 -14.59 -33.77 -6.18
N VAL A 254 -15.55 -34.69 -6.42
CA VAL A 254 -16.93 -34.35 -6.80
C VAL A 254 -17.60 -33.46 -5.74
N GLY A 255 -17.44 -33.84 -4.46
CA GLY A 255 -17.99 -33.08 -3.34
C GLY A 255 -17.43 -31.66 -3.26
N MET A 256 -16.11 -31.51 -3.37
CA MET A 256 -15.44 -30.22 -3.32
C MET A 256 -15.81 -29.32 -4.49
N VAL A 257 -15.77 -29.84 -5.72
CA VAL A 257 -16.14 -29.09 -6.94
C VAL A 257 -17.59 -28.61 -6.85
N ALA A 258 -18.52 -29.47 -6.41
CA ALA A 258 -19.93 -29.09 -6.24
C ALA A 258 -20.12 -27.99 -5.19
N VAL A 259 -19.40 -28.05 -4.06
CA VAL A 259 -19.44 -27.01 -3.01
C VAL A 259 -18.90 -25.67 -3.54
N LEU A 260 -17.76 -25.67 -4.23
CA LEU A 260 -17.14 -24.47 -4.75
C LEU A 260 -18.01 -23.79 -5.82
N ILE A 261 -18.57 -24.57 -6.76
CA ILE A 261 -19.50 -24.08 -7.77
C ILE A 261 -20.78 -23.55 -7.12
N GLY A 262 -21.31 -24.24 -6.10
CA GLY A 262 -22.48 -23.80 -5.33
C GLY A 262 -22.25 -22.46 -4.62
N ILE A 263 -21.09 -22.28 -3.99
CA ILE A 263 -20.70 -21.01 -3.35
C ILE A 263 -20.57 -19.90 -4.39
N LEU A 264 -19.93 -20.18 -5.53
CA LEU A 264 -19.76 -19.22 -6.62
C LEU A 264 -21.11 -18.77 -7.19
N GLY A 265 -22.00 -19.73 -7.50
CA GLY A 265 -23.35 -19.46 -7.97
C GLY A 265 -24.19 -18.69 -6.95
N GLY A 266 -24.10 -19.05 -5.66
CA GLY A 266 -24.74 -18.33 -4.57
C GLY A 266 -24.28 -16.88 -4.44
N CYS A 267 -22.98 -16.63 -4.58
CA CYS A 267 -22.42 -15.28 -4.61
C CYS A 267 -22.94 -14.46 -5.80
N GLY A 268 -23.01 -15.06 -6.99
CA GLY A 268 -23.56 -14.43 -8.18
C GLY A 268 -25.05 -14.08 -8.01
N LEU A 269 -25.85 -15.01 -7.48
CA LEU A 269 -27.27 -14.77 -7.19
C LEU A 269 -27.47 -13.70 -6.12
N ALA A 270 -26.65 -13.67 -5.08
CA ALA A 270 -26.72 -12.64 -4.05
C ALA A 270 -26.51 -11.23 -4.61
N LEU A 271 -25.56 -11.06 -5.54
CA LEU A 271 -25.34 -9.78 -6.23
C LEU A 271 -26.56 -9.33 -7.06
N LEU A 272 -27.31 -10.27 -7.62
CA LEU A 272 -28.49 -9.99 -8.43
C LEU A 272 -29.77 -9.77 -7.60
N LEU A 273 -29.93 -10.51 -6.50
CA LEU A 273 -31.18 -10.60 -5.75
C LEU A 273 -31.20 -9.76 -4.46
N CYS A 274 -30.07 -9.60 -3.76
CA CYS A 274 -30.01 -8.87 -2.49
C CYS A 274 -30.03 -7.33 -2.67
N ARG A 275 -30.50 -6.82 -3.80
CA ARG A 275 -30.56 -5.38 -4.10
C ARG A 275 -31.77 -4.75 -3.42
N CYS A 276 -31.52 -3.76 -2.58
CA CYS A 276 -32.58 -3.06 -1.86
C CYS A 276 -33.26 -2.01 -2.76
N GLN A 277 -34.59 -2.11 -2.91
CA GLN A 277 -35.41 -1.10 -3.59
C GLN A 277 -35.77 0.03 -2.61
N GLU A 278 -35.53 1.27 -3.05
CA GLU A 278 -35.93 2.46 -2.30
C GLU A 278 -37.44 2.68 -2.49
N SER A 279 -38.14 2.91 -1.37
CA SER A 279 -39.58 3.16 -1.29
C SER A 279 -39.83 4.66 -1.32
N GLU A 280 -41.05 5.10 -1.67
CA GLU A 280 -41.44 6.51 -1.66
C GLU A 280 -41.35 7.16 -0.27
N GLU A 281 -41.44 6.39 0.81
CA GLU A 281 -41.25 6.86 2.19
C GLU A 281 -39.82 7.41 2.44
N MET A 282 -38.81 6.87 1.74
CA MET A 282 -37.41 7.35 1.84
C MET A 282 -37.20 8.71 1.18
N ARG A 283 -38.19 9.25 0.47
CA ARG A 283 -38.13 10.60 -0.15
C ARG A 283 -38.32 11.72 0.87
N GLN A 284 -38.82 11.43 2.07
CA GLN A 284 -39.03 12.39 3.17
C GLN A 284 -37.89 12.32 4.22
N GLN A 285 -36.65 12.32 3.76
CA GLN A 285 -35.44 12.21 4.58
C GLN A 285 -34.86 13.59 4.94
N ILE A 286 -34.32 13.72 6.15
CA ILE A 286 -33.55 14.89 6.61
C ILE A 286 -32.05 14.66 6.38
N VAL A 287 -31.57 13.45 6.67
CA VAL A 287 -30.16 13.06 6.53
C VAL A 287 -30.05 11.74 5.78
N VAL A 288 -29.04 11.65 4.92
CA VAL A 288 -28.69 10.44 4.20
C VAL A 288 -27.21 10.17 4.33
N VAL A 289 -26.87 8.97 4.81
CA VAL A 289 -25.50 8.48 4.82
C VAL A 289 -25.39 7.28 3.89
N ARG A 290 -24.39 7.29 3.01
CA ARG A 290 -24.13 6.18 2.06
C ARG A 290 -22.68 5.81 1.98
N GLU A 291 -22.43 4.57 1.60
CA GLU A 291 -21.08 4.05 1.38
C GLU A 291 -20.32 4.83 0.29
N GLN A 292 -18.98 4.84 0.37
CA GLN A 292 -18.14 5.51 -0.64
C GLN A 292 -18.18 4.81 -2.00
N LYS A 293 -18.10 5.59 -3.10
CA LYS A 293 -18.02 5.03 -4.46
C LYS A 293 -16.74 4.19 -4.67
N ALA A 294 -15.65 4.53 -3.97
CA ALA A 294 -14.39 3.81 -4.02
C ALA A 294 -14.52 2.35 -3.53
N VAL A 295 -15.38 2.09 -2.53
CA VAL A 295 -15.62 0.74 -1.98
C VAL A 295 -16.17 -0.20 -3.06
N THR A 296 -17.09 0.27 -3.91
CA THR A 296 -17.55 -0.53 -5.06
C THR A 296 -16.43 -0.79 -6.07
N GLY A 297 -15.59 0.21 -6.35
CA GLY A 297 -14.45 0.06 -7.26
C GLY A 297 -13.44 -0.98 -6.78
N VAL A 298 -13.01 -0.88 -5.52
CA VAL A 298 -12.13 -1.88 -4.89
C VAL A 298 -12.82 -3.24 -4.83
N GLY A 299 -14.11 -3.28 -4.50
CA GLY A 299 -14.91 -4.51 -4.49
C GLY A 299 -14.92 -5.24 -5.82
N VAL A 300 -14.97 -4.53 -6.96
CA VAL A 300 -14.86 -5.14 -8.31
C VAL A 300 -13.49 -5.76 -8.54
N ILE A 301 -12.40 -5.11 -8.09
CA ILE A 301 -11.04 -5.65 -8.21
C ILE A 301 -10.88 -6.90 -7.34
N VAL A 302 -11.30 -6.83 -6.08
CA VAL A 302 -11.24 -7.96 -5.14
C VAL A 302 -12.11 -9.12 -5.63
N TRP A 303 -13.31 -8.83 -6.16
CA TRP A 303 -14.16 -9.83 -6.80
C TRP A 303 -13.46 -10.50 -7.98
N LEU A 304 -12.79 -9.75 -8.86
CA LEU A 304 -12.08 -10.32 -10.01
C LEU A 304 -10.94 -11.25 -9.57
N ILE A 305 -10.16 -10.85 -8.56
CA ILE A 305 -9.11 -11.71 -7.97
C ILE A 305 -9.74 -12.97 -7.38
N GLY A 306 -10.83 -12.83 -6.62
CA GLY A 306 -11.58 -13.96 -6.06
C GLY A 306 -12.11 -14.90 -7.13
N MET A 307 -12.59 -14.38 -8.26
CA MET A 307 -13.06 -15.17 -9.40
C MET A 307 -11.93 -16.01 -10.00
N VAL A 308 -10.75 -15.43 -10.20
CA VAL A 308 -9.57 -16.14 -10.72
C VAL A 308 -9.15 -17.24 -9.75
N VAL A 309 -9.03 -16.94 -8.46
CA VAL A 309 -8.63 -17.95 -7.45
C VAL A 309 -9.68 -19.06 -7.32
N MET A 310 -10.98 -18.73 -7.36
CA MET A 310 -12.05 -19.74 -7.37
C MET A 310 -12.02 -20.63 -8.62
N PHE A 311 -11.73 -20.05 -9.80
CA PHE A 311 -11.55 -20.80 -11.03
C PHE A 311 -10.36 -21.77 -10.92
N MET A 312 -9.22 -21.28 -10.43
CA MET A 312 -8.03 -22.11 -10.21
C MET A 312 -8.31 -23.23 -9.20
N ALA A 313 -9.00 -22.94 -8.09
CA ALA A 313 -9.37 -23.94 -7.09
C ALA A 313 -10.25 -25.05 -7.69
N ILE A 314 -11.22 -24.68 -8.55
CA ILE A 314 -12.09 -25.64 -9.23
C ILE A 314 -11.32 -26.43 -10.28
N ALA A 315 -10.44 -25.79 -11.06
CA ALA A 315 -9.63 -26.45 -12.07
C ALA A 315 -8.68 -27.48 -11.46
N VAL A 316 -7.98 -27.13 -10.38
CA VAL A 316 -7.11 -28.05 -9.64
C VAL A 316 -7.92 -29.20 -9.03
N ALA A 317 -9.08 -28.90 -8.43
CA ALA A 317 -9.96 -29.93 -7.87
C ALA A 317 -10.54 -30.90 -8.91
N VAL A 318 -10.56 -30.52 -10.20
CA VAL A 318 -10.97 -31.39 -11.31
C VAL A 318 -9.79 -32.19 -11.86
N ALA A 319 -8.59 -31.62 -11.87
CA ALA A 319 -7.41 -32.22 -12.47
C ALA A 319 -6.65 -33.18 -11.51
N VAL A 320 -6.73 -32.93 -10.20
CA VAL A 320 -5.93 -33.62 -9.18
C VAL A 320 -6.84 -34.03 -8.01
N PRO A 321 -6.62 -35.20 -7.38
CA PRO A 321 -7.29 -35.54 -6.12
C PRO A 321 -7.09 -34.45 -5.06
N VAL A 322 -8.10 -34.28 -4.19
CA VAL A 322 -8.16 -33.17 -3.24
C VAL A 322 -6.94 -33.21 -2.30
N ASP A 323 -6.05 -32.25 -2.47
CA ASP A 323 -4.81 -32.11 -1.72
C ASP A 323 -4.75 -30.78 -0.95
N GLY A 324 -3.63 -30.54 -0.27
CA GLY A 324 -3.43 -29.31 0.51
C GLY A 324 -3.50 -28.04 -0.33
N THR A 325 -3.07 -28.10 -1.60
CA THR A 325 -3.11 -26.95 -2.51
C THR A 325 -4.54 -26.60 -2.91
N THR A 326 -5.36 -27.62 -3.22
CA THR A 326 -6.78 -27.50 -3.51
C THR A 326 -7.53 -26.85 -2.34
N ILE A 327 -7.27 -27.30 -1.11
CA ILE A 327 -7.92 -26.76 0.10
C ILE A 327 -7.50 -25.32 0.35
N PHE A 328 -6.21 -25.00 0.21
CA PHE A 328 -5.69 -23.64 0.38
C PHE A 328 -6.31 -22.67 -0.64
N LEU A 329 -6.27 -23.02 -1.93
CA LEU A 329 -6.86 -22.23 -3.00
C LEU A 329 -8.37 -22.05 -2.81
N SER A 330 -9.07 -23.10 -2.37
CA SER A 330 -10.50 -23.05 -2.03
C SER A 330 -10.78 -22.04 -0.92
N LEU A 331 -10.05 -22.11 0.20
CA LEU A 331 -10.25 -21.21 1.34
C LEU A 331 -9.94 -19.75 0.99
N VAL A 332 -8.83 -19.51 0.30
CA VAL A 332 -8.45 -18.17 -0.16
C VAL A 332 -9.47 -17.65 -1.15
N GLY A 333 -9.87 -18.46 -2.14
CA GLY A 333 -10.89 -18.12 -3.13
C GLY A 333 -12.21 -17.72 -2.49
N ILE A 334 -12.72 -18.51 -1.53
CA ILE A 334 -13.96 -18.24 -0.80
C ILE A 334 -13.88 -16.93 -0.01
N LEU A 335 -12.78 -16.69 0.71
CA LEU A 335 -12.61 -15.47 1.50
C LEU A 335 -12.56 -14.21 0.62
N VAL A 336 -11.81 -14.29 -0.49
CA VAL A 336 -11.62 -13.16 -1.40
C VAL A 336 -12.91 -12.87 -2.18
N ILE A 337 -13.59 -13.90 -2.72
CA ILE A 337 -14.84 -13.69 -3.47
C ILE A 337 -15.94 -13.14 -2.56
N PHE A 338 -16.07 -13.65 -1.33
CA PHE A 338 -17.05 -13.17 -0.37
C PHE A 338 -16.80 -11.71 0.02
N SER A 339 -15.52 -11.35 0.21
CA SER A 339 -15.13 -9.96 0.50
C SER A 339 -15.46 -9.02 -0.66
N GLY A 340 -15.16 -9.41 -1.91
CA GLY A 340 -15.51 -8.63 -3.10
C GLY A 340 -17.03 -8.45 -3.25
N VAL A 341 -17.79 -9.53 -3.11
CA VAL A 341 -19.27 -9.51 -3.16
C VAL A 341 -19.85 -8.60 -2.08
N TRP A 342 -19.36 -8.72 -0.83
CA TRP A 342 -19.80 -7.90 0.28
C TRP A 342 -19.54 -6.41 0.04
N MET A 343 -18.37 -6.04 -0.50
CA MET A 343 -18.02 -4.65 -0.81
C MET A 343 -18.88 -4.06 -1.95
N ILE A 344 -19.12 -4.83 -3.00
CA ILE A 344 -19.98 -4.41 -4.12
C ILE A 344 -21.43 -4.19 -3.63
N LEU A 345 -21.95 -5.11 -2.81
CA LEU A 345 -23.26 -4.99 -2.19
C LEU A 345 -23.33 -3.84 -1.20
N ALA A 346 -22.30 -3.63 -0.37
CA ALA A 346 -22.22 -2.50 0.56
C ALA A 346 -22.29 -1.16 -0.18
N GLY A 347 -21.55 -1.01 -1.28
CA GLY A 347 -21.57 0.20 -2.10
C GLY A 347 -22.93 0.54 -2.73
N HIS A 348 -23.78 -0.47 -2.97
CA HIS A 348 -25.12 -0.29 -3.52
C HIS A 348 -26.21 -0.11 -2.44
N ASN A 349 -26.16 -0.96 -1.40
CA ASN A 349 -27.24 -1.13 -0.43
C ASN A 349 -27.00 -0.40 0.89
N ARG A 350 -25.76 -0.35 1.39
CA ARG A 350 -25.48 0.12 2.75
C ARG A 350 -25.74 1.62 2.83
N ALA A 351 -26.77 1.95 3.59
CA ALA A 351 -27.23 3.33 3.77
C ALA A 351 -27.91 3.48 5.12
N LEU A 352 -27.87 4.70 5.65
CA LEU A 352 -28.65 5.11 6.80
C LEU A 352 -29.45 6.35 6.42
N PHE A 353 -30.74 6.33 6.73
CA PHE A 353 -31.65 7.44 6.51
C PHE A 353 -32.21 7.90 7.85
N VAL A 354 -32.28 9.21 8.03
CA VAL A 354 -33.03 9.83 9.13
C VAL A 354 -34.25 10.49 8.51
N LEU A 355 -35.44 10.06 8.93
CA LEU A 355 -36.73 10.53 8.43
C LEU A 355 -37.22 11.74 9.23
N ARG A 356 -38.22 12.46 8.70
CA ARG A 356 -38.77 13.68 9.32
C ARG A 356 -39.38 13.48 10.71
N ASP A 357 -39.81 12.27 11.02
CA ASP A 357 -40.32 11.87 12.32
C ASP A 357 -39.20 11.49 13.31
N ASN A 358 -37.92 11.72 12.95
CA ASN A 358 -36.72 11.27 13.68
C ASN A 358 -36.57 9.74 13.77
N SER A 359 -37.29 8.97 12.97
CA SER A 359 -37.03 7.53 12.85
C SER A 359 -35.76 7.30 12.01
N ILE A 360 -35.03 6.22 12.32
CA ILE A 360 -33.78 5.88 11.64
C ILE A 360 -33.98 4.58 10.87
N LEU A 361 -33.80 4.64 9.55
CA LEU A 361 -33.83 3.47 8.68
C LEU A 361 -32.40 3.09 8.29
N TYR A 362 -31.95 1.94 8.77
CA TYR A 362 -30.65 1.36 8.43
C TYR A 362 -30.81 0.21 7.43
N ILE A 363 -30.02 0.26 6.35
CA ILE A 363 -29.94 -0.80 5.35
C ILE A 363 -28.55 -1.42 5.44
N SER A 364 -28.50 -2.73 5.68
CA SER A 364 -27.23 -3.47 5.71
C SER A 364 -26.64 -3.65 4.31
N SER A 365 -25.37 -4.06 4.23
CA SER A 365 -24.73 -4.40 2.95
C SER A 365 -25.53 -5.43 2.15
N TRP A 366 -26.12 -6.42 2.82
CA TRP A 366 -26.95 -7.47 2.20
C TRP A 366 -28.40 -7.03 1.91
N GLY A 367 -28.72 -5.73 2.05
CA GLY A 367 -30.03 -5.19 1.72
C GLY A 367 -31.10 -5.42 2.79
N ARG A 368 -30.75 -5.92 3.98
CA ARG A 368 -31.70 -6.08 5.09
C ARG A 368 -32.03 -4.70 5.68
N LYS A 369 -33.30 -4.34 5.64
CA LYS A 369 -33.84 -3.12 6.24
C LYS A 369 -34.08 -3.32 7.73
N ARG A 370 -33.74 -2.32 8.54
CA ARG A 370 -34.06 -2.21 9.96
C ARG A 370 -34.50 -0.78 10.22
N GLU A 371 -35.69 -0.64 10.75
CA GLU A 371 -36.25 0.65 11.14
C GLU A 371 -36.20 0.78 12.65
N PHE A 372 -35.79 1.94 13.12
CA PHE A 372 -35.69 2.29 14.53
C PHE A 372 -36.61 3.46 14.81
N VAL A 373 -37.57 3.25 15.71
CA VAL A 373 -38.57 4.24 16.12
C VAL A 373 -37.86 5.34 16.94
N PRO A 374 -38.35 6.60 16.93
CA PRO A 374 -37.81 7.65 17.79
C PRO A 374 -37.76 7.21 19.27
N GLY A 375 -36.63 7.45 19.94
CA GLY A 375 -36.38 7.01 21.32
C GLY A 375 -35.81 5.59 21.46
N GLN A 376 -35.78 4.77 20.40
CA GLN A 376 -35.11 3.47 20.44
C GLN A 376 -33.57 3.61 20.39
N VAL A 377 -33.08 4.71 19.82
CA VAL A 377 -31.67 5.11 19.86
C VAL A 377 -31.53 6.15 20.97
N ASP A 378 -30.81 5.78 22.02
CA ASP A 378 -30.65 6.58 23.25
C ASP A 378 -29.28 7.27 23.31
N SER A 379 -28.24 6.59 22.84
CA SER A 379 -26.88 7.12 22.86
C SER A 379 -26.08 6.75 21.62
N VAL A 380 -25.05 7.55 21.37
CA VAL A 380 -24.11 7.37 20.28
C VAL A 380 -22.72 7.10 20.85
N ARG A 381 -22.04 6.10 20.32
CA ARG A 381 -20.68 5.75 20.74
C ARG A 381 -19.69 5.86 19.61
N LEU A 382 -18.67 6.71 19.81
CA LEU A 382 -17.56 6.89 18.89
C LEU A 382 -16.45 5.88 19.21
N THR A 383 -16.02 5.14 18.18
CA THR A 383 -14.99 4.11 18.31
C THR A 383 -13.65 4.54 17.70
N ALA A 384 -12.56 3.94 18.22
CA ALA A 384 -11.19 4.09 17.72
C ALA A 384 -11.05 3.85 16.22
N ASN A 385 -11.90 2.99 15.64
CA ASN A 385 -11.90 2.68 14.21
C ASN A 385 -12.64 3.73 13.37
N ARG A 386 -12.87 4.93 13.93
CA ARG A 386 -13.63 6.03 13.30
C ARG A 386 -15.02 5.59 12.87
N SER A 387 -15.69 4.79 13.70
CA SER A 387 -17.09 4.41 13.47
C SER A 387 -18.00 4.93 14.57
N ILE A 388 -19.21 5.29 14.16
CA ILE A 388 -20.30 5.79 14.99
C ILE A 388 -21.26 4.63 15.23
N HIS A 389 -21.39 4.20 16.48
CA HIS A 389 -22.32 3.16 16.91
C HIS A 389 -23.59 3.78 17.50
N LEU A 390 -24.75 3.38 16.99
CA LEU A 390 -26.05 3.72 17.57
C LEU A 390 -26.44 2.66 18.60
N LEU A 391 -26.77 3.09 19.82
CA LEU A 391 -27.05 2.22 20.96
C LEU A 391 -28.50 2.40 21.44
N ASN A 392 -29.09 1.33 21.97
CA ASN A 392 -30.32 1.42 22.75
C ASN A 392 -30.04 1.86 24.20
N GLU A 393 -31.10 2.03 25.00
CA GLU A 393 -31.03 2.35 26.44
C GLU A 393 -30.18 1.35 27.25
N GLU A 394 -30.13 0.08 26.84
CA GLU A 394 -29.31 -0.96 27.48
C GLU A 394 -27.82 -0.93 27.05
N GLY A 395 -27.43 -0.01 26.15
CA GLY A 395 -26.07 0.09 25.62
C GLY A 395 -25.70 -0.96 24.55
N LYS A 396 -26.69 -1.69 24.00
CA LYS A 396 -26.54 -2.66 22.91
C LYS A 396 -26.49 -1.98 21.56
N LYS A 397 -25.57 -2.45 20.71
CA LYS A 397 -25.37 -1.94 19.34
C LYS A 397 -26.55 -2.27 18.42
N LEU A 398 -27.19 -1.24 17.87
CA LEU A 398 -28.27 -1.36 16.90
C LEU A 398 -27.76 -1.27 15.45
N ALA A 399 -26.96 -0.24 15.17
CA ALA A 399 -26.35 0.02 13.87
C ALA A 399 -24.96 0.65 14.00
N SER A 400 -24.17 0.61 12.92
CA SER A 400 -22.89 1.33 12.85
C SER A 400 -22.65 1.95 11.50
N VAL A 401 -22.20 3.20 11.55
CA VAL A 401 -21.82 4.02 10.41
C VAL A 401 -20.33 4.33 10.52
N GLU A 402 -19.61 4.40 9.41
CA GLU A 402 -18.20 4.76 9.40
C GLU A 402 -18.03 6.25 9.08
N ALA A 403 -17.02 6.89 9.68
CA ALA A 403 -16.76 8.32 9.50
C ALA A 403 -16.30 8.68 8.08
N ASN A 404 -15.92 7.69 7.26
CA ASN A 404 -15.56 7.89 5.86
C ASN A 404 -16.80 7.86 4.92
N MET A 405 -17.99 7.54 5.42
CA MET A 405 -19.19 7.44 4.58
C MET A 405 -19.63 8.82 4.06
N ARG A 406 -20.27 8.85 2.89
CA ARG A 406 -20.78 10.08 2.26
C ARG A 406 -22.01 10.57 3.01
N GLY A 407 -22.06 11.87 3.33
CA GLY A 407 -23.16 12.48 4.09
C GLY A 407 -23.00 12.40 5.61
N ILE A 408 -21.82 11.98 6.10
CA ILE A 408 -21.54 11.86 7.53
C ILE A 408 -21.55 13.22 8.27
N SER A 409 -21.14 14.30 7.62
CA SER A 409 -21.11 15.65 8.23
C SER A 409 -22.51 16.08 8.65
N ARG A 410 -23.49 15.94 7.76
CA ARG A 410 -24.91 16.18 8.02
C ARG A 410 -25.48 15.27 9.10
N PHE A 411 -24.95 14.05 9.21
CA PHE A 411 -25.34 13.11 10.27
C PHE A 411 -24.75 13.49 11.63
N ALA A 412 -23.51 14.00 11.67
CA ALA A 412 -22.92 14.55 12.88
C ALA A 412 -23.70 15.79 13.37
N GLU A 413 -24.03 16.70 12.45
CA GLU A 413 -24.87 17.89 12.73
C GLU A 413 -26.25 17.50 13.28
N TRP A 414 -26.87 16.43 12.74
CA TRP A 414 -28.12 15.91 13.29
C TRP A 414 -27.96 15.30 14.69
N ILE A 415 -26.86 14.58 14.95
CA ILE A 415 -26.54 14.04 16.29
C ILE A 415 -26.36 15.19 17.28
N GLU A 416 -25.65 16.26 16.92
CA GLU A 416 -25.41 17.44 17.76
C GLU A 416 -26.69 18.22 18.07
N ASN A 417 -27.59 18.30 17.09
CA ASN A 417 -28.89 18.95 17.27
C ASN A 417 -29.91 18.09 18.04
N THR A 418 -29.63 16.80 18.24
CA THR A 418 -30.45 15.87 19.01
C THR A 418 -29.84 15.70 20.41
N ASP A 419 -30.66 15.56 21.47
CA ASP A 419 -30.16 15.30 22.84
C ASP A 419 -29.65 13.85 23.04
N LEU A 420 -28.91 13.31 22.07
CA LEU A 420 -28.29 12.00 22.16
C LEU A 420 -27.00 12.10 22.95
N ALA A 421 -26.86 11.29 24.01
CA ALA A 421 -25.61 11.23 24.76
C ALA A 421 -24.49 10.66 23.88
N ALA A 422 -23.45 11.46 23.63
CA ALA A 422 -22.26 11.03 22.89
C ALA A 422 -21.17 10.55 23.86
N ALA A 423 -20.78 9.28 23.74
CA ALA A 423 -19.72 8.69 24.56
C ALA A 423 -18.54 8.20 23.71
N GLN A 424 -17.32 8.47 24.17
CA GLN A 424 -16.11 7.91 23.57
C GLN A 424 -15.83 6.51 24.13
N THR A 425 -15.39 5.57 23.30
CA THR A 425 -14.87 4.29 23.81
C THR A 425 -13.60 4.48 24.64
N PRO A 426 -13.36 3.68 25.69
CA PRO A 426 -12.10 3.71 26.45
C PRO A 426 -10.86 3.47 25.57
N ALA A 427 -11.00 2.70 24.48
CA ALA A 427 -9.95 2.48 23.49
C ALA A 427 -9.65 3.76 22.69
N MET A 428 -10.68 4.52 22.30
CA MET A 428 -10.52 5.81 21.62
C MET A 428 -10.02 6.89 22.57
N GLU A 429 -10.44 6.89 23.83
CA GLU A 429 -9.91 7.79 24.86
C GLU A 429 -8.42 7.52 25.10
N LYS A 430 -8.03 6.24 25.16
CA LYS A 430 -6.63 5.83 25.24
C LYS A 430 -5.85 6.12 23.96
N GLN A 431 -6.49 6.05 22.80
CA GLN A 431 -5.88 6.42 21.51
C GLN A 431 -5.70 7.94 21.41
N THR A 432 -6.68 8.74 21.80
CA THR A 432 -6.61 10.19 21.85
C THR A 432 -5.53 10.62 22.85
N LYS A 433 -5.47 9.99 24.02
CA LYS A 433 -4.37 10.17 24.98
C LYS A 433 -3.00 9.78 24.40
N ARG A 434 -2.95 8.75 23.54
CA ARG A 434 -1.73 8.34 22.83
C ARG A 434 -1.35 9.28 21.69
N GLU A 435 -2.31 9.81 20.94
CA GLU A 435 -2.10 10.79 19.87
C GLU A 435 -1.61 12.11 20.48
N ILE A 436 -2.16 12.52 21.62
CA ILE A 436 -1.66 13.63 22.44
C ILE A 436 -0.26 13.32 23.03
N GLU A 437 0.01 12.08 23.46
CA GLU A 437 1.37 11.63 23.85
C GLU A 437 2.34 11.59 22.65
N GLU A 438 1.88 11.31 21.44
CA GLU A 438 2.68 11.29 20.20
C GLU A 438 2.98 12.71 19.69
N GLU A 439 2.08 13.66 19.91
CA GLU A 439 2.34 15.10 19.73
C GLU A 439 3.34 15.63 20.76
N SER A 440 3.44 15.00 21.94
CA SER A 440 4.49 15.34 22.91
C SER A 440 5.88 14.89 22.41
N THR A 441 6.89 15.76 22.56
CA THR A 441 8.26 15.46 22.11
C THR A 441 8.79 14.17 22.73
N VAL A 442 9.26 13.23 21.90
CA VAL A 442 9.84 11.97 22.38
C VAL A 442 11.25 12.23 22.89
N GLN A 443 11.37 12.37 24.21
CA GLN A 443 12.63 12.58 24.91
C GLN A 443 13.34 11.26 25.23
N TRP A 444 14.68 11.29 25.23
CA TRP A 444 15.50 10.19 25.72
C TRP A 444 15.30 10.03 27.24
N ARG A 445 15.22 8.78 27.72
CA ARG A 445 15.25 8.49 29.17
C ARG A 445 16.44 7.61 29.50
N GLU A 446 17.18 8.00 30.53
CA GLU A 446 18.45 7.37 30.89
C GLU A 446 18.29 5.91 31.37
N GLU A 447 17.08 5.53 31.82
CA GLU A 447 16.71 4.14 32.13
C GLU A 447 16.90 3.17 30.94
N TYR A 448 16.98 3.68 29.71
CA TYR A 448 17.17 2.88 28.50
C TYR A 448 18.63 2.61 28.15
N ARG A 449 19.56 3.24 28.85
CA ARG A 449 20.98 3.11 28.56
C ARG A 449 21.46 1.68 28.83
N THR A 450 22.21 1.16 27.89
CA THR A 450 22.90 -0.14 27.97
C THR A 450 24.36 0.06 27.60
N ARG A 451 25.24 -0.92 27.91
CA ARG A 451 26.67 -0.88 27.57
C ARG A 451 26.99 -0.56 26.10
N TRP A 452 26.04 -0.82 25.20
CA TRP A 452 26.20 -0.59 23.76
C TRP A 452 26.02 0.88 23.38
N HIS A 453 25.30 1.68 24.18
CA HIS A 453 25.11 3.10 23.93
C HIS A 453 26.44 3.87 24.07
N ASP A 454 27.34 3.42 24.95
CA ASP A 454 28.68 4.01 25.10
C ASP A 454 29.57 3.77 23.86
N HIS A 455 29.25 2.75 23.06
CA HIS A 455 30.03 2.33 21.89
C HIS A 455 29.27 2.54 20.58
N ILE A 456 28.30 3.46 20.54
CA ILE A 456 27.38 3.60 19.40
C ILE A 456 28.06 3.89 18.06
N LYS A 457 29.19 4.60 18.08
CA LYS A 457 30.02 4.82 16.87
C LYS A 457 30.59 3.51 16.34
N GLY A 458 31.07 2.64 17.23
CA GLY A 458 31.55 1.31 16.89
C GLY A 458 30.43 0.40 16.36
N VAL A 459 29.24 0.46 16.97
CA VAL A 459 28.05 -0.26 16.48
C VAL A 459 27.69 0.18 15.05
N ARG A 460 27.70 1.49 14.76
CA ARG A 460 27.42 1.99 13.40
C ARG A 460 28.40 1.45 12.36
N VAL A 461 29.68 1.40 12.68
CA VAL A 461 30.71 0.83 11.79
C VAL A 461 30.52 -0.69 11.66
N GLY A 462 30.34 -1.40 12.79
CA GLY A 462 30.13 -2.85 12.80
C GLY A 462 28.93 -3.29 11.97
N MET A 463 27.83 -2.53 12.00
CA MET A 463 26.66 -2.78 11.16
C MET A 463 27.00 -2.78 9.68
N TRP A 464 27.70 -1.75 9.18
CA TRP A 464 28.12 -1.69 7.78
C TRP A 464 29.13 -2.77 7.42
N VAL A 465 30.08 -3.08 8.30
CA VAL A 465 31.06 -4.17 8.09
C VAL A 465 30.35 -5.50 7.93
N THR A 466 29.42 -5.85 8.82
CA THR A 466 28.68 -7.12 8.73
C THR A 466 27.77 -7.19 7.51
N LEU A 467 27.18 -6.07 7.09
CA LEU A 467 26.38 -6.00 5.87
C LEU A 467 27.23 -6.21 4.61
N VAL A 468 28.43 -5.61 4.55
CA VAL A 468 29.37 -5.81 3.43
C VAL A 468 29.87 -7.26 3.39
N LEU A 469 30.17 -7.86 4.54
CA LEU A 469 30.54 -9.28 4.61
C LEU A 469 29.40 -10.18 4.10
N PHE A 470 28.15 -9.88 4.47
CA PHE A 470 27.00 -10.61 3.94
C PHE A 470 26.90 -10.46 2.43
N ALA A 471 27.01 -9.24 1.89
CA ALA A 471 27.01 -8.99 0.45
C ALA A 471 28.11 -9.74 -0.30
N LEU A 472 29.34 -9.70 0.20
CA LEU A 472 30.47 -10.42 -0.40
C LEU A 472 30.23 -11.92 -0.38
N GLY A 473 29.78 -12.47 0.74
CA GLY A 473 29.49 -13.89 0.87
C GLY A 473 28.31 -14.37 0.01
N THR A 474 27.42 -13.47 -0.43
CA THR A 474 26.39 -13.78 -1.41
C THR A 474 26.88 -13.63 -2.85
N ILE A 475 27.65 -12.59 -3.20
CA ILE A 475 28.04 -12.32 -4.59
C ILE A 475 29.20 -13.20 -5.07
N VAL A 476 30.22 -13.41 -4.22
CA VAL A 476 31.48 -14.09 -4.57
C VAL A 476 31.34 -15.60 -4.90
N PRO A 477 30.40 -16.37 -4.32
CA PRO A 477 30.19 -17.78 -4.66
C PRO A 477 30.07 -18.11 -6.16
N ILE A 478 29.29 -17.35 -6.92
CA ILE A 478 29.04 -17.60 -8.35
C ILE A 478 30.34 -17.49 -9.18
N PRO A 479 31.09 -16.38 -9.15
CA PRO A 479 32.32 -16.27 -9.94
C PRO A 479 33.43 -17.22 -9.46
N LEU A 480 33.48 -17.55 -8.15
CA LEU A 480 34.40 -18.58 -7.65
C LEU A 480 34.12 -19.93 -8.29
N PHE A 481 32.86 -20.32 -8.39
CA PHE A 481 32.47 -21.58 -8.99
C PHE A 481 32.72 -21.59 -10.50
N LEU A 482 32.25 -20.58 -11.23
CA LEU A 482 32.29 -20.53 -12.69
C LEU A 482 33.68 -20.27 -13.28
N PHE A 483 34.49 -19.40 -12.67
CA PHE A 483 35.74 -18.93 -13.28
C PHE A 483 37.00 -19.45 -12.59
N MET A 484 36.93 -19.76 -11.29
CA MET A 484 38.10 -20.19 -10.51
C MET A 484 38.13 -21.69 -10.22
N GLY A 485 37.14 -22.46 -10.68
CA GLY A 485 37.10 -23.92 -10.51
C GLY A 485 37.05 -24.38 -9.05
N THR A 486 36.53 -23.51 -8.16
CA THR A 486 36.45 -23.80 -6.73
C THR A 486 35.45 -24.93 -6.48
N LYS A 487 35.77 -25.87 -5.57
CA LYS A 487 34.89 -26.99 -5.26
C LYS A 487 33.52 -26.50 -4.75
N PHE A 488 32.44 -27.10 -5.26
CA PHE A 488 31.05 -26.78 -4.89
C PHE A 488 30.83 -26.68 -3.38
N GLN A 489 31.29 -27.65 -2.59
CA GLN A 489 31.17 -27.63 -1.12
C GLN A 489 31.82 -26.40 -0.47
N GLY A 490 32.97 -25.95 -0.98
CA GLY A 490 33.64 -24.75 -0.46
C GLY A 490 32.85 -23.48 -0.73
N VAL A 491 32.23 -23.42 -1.91
CA VAL A 491 31.33 -22.32 -2.31
C VAL A 491 30.07 -22.30 -1.44
N MET A 492 29.48 -23.48 -1.18
CA MET A 492 28.31 -23.61 -0.30
C MET A 492 28.63 -23.23 1.16
N ALA A 493 29.82 -23.56 1.65
CA ALA A 493 30.27 -23.17 2.99
C ALA A 493 30.42 -21.64 3.14
N ILE A 494 30.86 -20.94 2.10
CA ILE A 494 30.91 -19.47 2.09
C ILE A 494 29.50 -18.89 2.19
N GLY A 495 28.56 -19.41 1.37
CA GLY A 495 27.16 -19.01 1.41
C GLY A 495 26.53 -19.23 2.79
N LEU A 496 26.76 -20.40 3.39
CA LEU A 496 26.29 -20.75 4.73
C LEU A 496 26.75 -19.76 5.81
N ILE A 497 28.01 -19.33 5.77
CA ILE A 497 28.60 -18.44 6.78
C ILE A 497 28.19 -16.97 6.55
N ALA A 498 27.88 -16.58 5.31
CA ALA A 498 27.66 -15.19 4.91
C ALA A 498 26.64 -14.40 5.77
N PRO A 499 25.42 -14.90 6.06
CA PRO A 499 24.44 -14.13 6.85
C PRO A 499 24.71 -14.17 8.36
N ILE A 500 25.51 -15.11 8.87
CA ILE A 500 25.65 -15.38 10.31
C ILE A 500 26.21 -14.15 11.07
N PRO A 501 27.30 -13.49 10.64
CA PRO A 501 27.82 -12.31 11.34
C PRO A 501 26.80 -11.18 11.47
N PHE A 502 26.01 -10.94 10.42
CA PHE A 502 24.97 -9.91 10.42
C PHE A 502 23.84 -10.25 11.40
N LEU A 503 23.35 -11.48 11.39
CA LEU A 503 22.30 -11.93 12.31
C LEU A 503 22.76 -11.90 13.78
N LEU A 504 23.98 -12.34 14.05
CA LEU A 504 24.57 -12.25 15.40
C LEU A 504 24.74 -10.80 15.84
N PHE A 505 25.20 -9.93 14.95
CA PHE A 505 25.31 -8.50 15.24
C PHE A 505 23.95 -7.88 15.57
N CYS A 506 22.92 -8.18 14.78
CA CYS A 506 21.55 -7.76 15.04
C CYS A 506 21.04 -8.24 16.40
N GLY A 507 21.31 -9.49 16.79
CA GLY A 507 20.90 -10.04 18.09
C GLY A 507 21.65 -9.44 19.28
N VAL A 508 22.95 -9.20 19.13
CA VAL A 508 23.81 -8.67 20.20
C VAL A 508 23.58 -7.17 20.43
N CYS A 509 23.40 -6.42 19.34
CA CYS A 509 23.18 -4.97 19.36
C CYS A 509 21.69 -4.57 19.31
N ALA A 510 20.75 -5.53 19.37
CA ALA A 510 19.31 -5.29 19.32
C ALA A 510 18.80 -4.10 20.17
N PRO A 511 19.32 -3.83 21.39
CA PRO A 511 18.85 -2.70 22.19
C PRO A 511 19.11 -1.30 21.60
N VAL A 512 20.11 -1.17 20.73
CA VAL A 512 20.53 0.11 20.11
C VAL A 512 20.16 0.22 18.62
N LEU A 513 19.62 -0.86 18.04
CA LEU A 513 19.22 -0.90 16.64
C LEU A 513 17.76 -0.50 16.46
N LEU A 514 17.51 0.32 15.44
CA LEU A 514 16.17 0.73 15.02
C LEU A 514 15.89 0.16 13.63
N PHE A 515 14.91 -0.74 13.56
CA PHE A 515 14.46 -1.37 12.29
C PHE A 515 13.37 -0.58 11.58
N GLY A 516 12.64 0.25 12.34
CA GLY A 516 11.56 1.10 11.88
C GLY A 516 11.98 2.51 11.48
N ASP A 517 10.97 3.35 11.25
CA ASP A 517 11.19 4.78 11.08
C ASP A 517 11.38 5.49 12.42
N ARG A 518 12.03 6.65 12.36
CA ARG A 518 12.22 7.48 13.54
C ARG A 518 10.87 8.12 13.91
N PRO A 519 10.53 8.27 15.21
CA PRO A 519 9.36 9.02 15.62
C PRO A 519 9.44 10.44 15.05
N LYS A 520 8.29 10.97 14.58
CA LYS A 520 8.22 12.30 13.93
C LYS A 520 8.70 13.43 14.87
N ASN A 521 8.44 13.29 16.17
CA ASN A 521 8.75 14.30 17.20
C ASN A 521 9.95 13.91 18.09
N ALA A 522 10.94 13.17 17.56
CA ALA A 522 12.09 12.71 18.33
C ALA A 522 13.14 13.82 18.56
N THR A 523 13.56 13.98 19.82
CA THR A 523 14.65 14.89 20.19
C THR A 523 16.00 14.51 19.53
N PRO A 524 16.91 15.48 19.34
CA PRO A 524 18.25 15.20 18.81
C PRO A 524 19.04 14.21 19.69
N GLU A 525 18.84 14.25 21.01
CA GLU A 525 19.43 13.29 21.95
C GLU A 525 18.92 11.87 21.70
N TRP A 526 17.61 11.69 21.53
CA TRP A 526 17.04 10.39 21.17
C TRP A 526 17.63 9.85 19.86
N ASN A 527 17.77 10.71 18.85
CA ASN A 527 18.34 10.34 17.56
C ASN A 527 19.81 9.93 17.63
N ALA A 528 20.56 10.43 18.62
CA ALA A 528 21.96 10.06 18.84
C ALA A 528 22.10 8.66 19.47
N MET A 529 21.07 8.17 20.17
CA MET A 529 21.09 6.93 20.95
C MET A 529 20.70 5.68 20.15
N TYR A 530 20.21 5.81 18.91
CA TYR A 530 19.83 4.69 18.06
C TYR A 530 20.56 4.68 16.71
N VAL A 531 20.89 3.49 16.24
CA VAL A 531 21.44 3.24 14.91
C VAL A 531 20.34 2.65 14.02
N LYS A 532 19.95 3.38 12.96
CA LYS A 532 18.97 2.89 11.98
C LYS A 532 19.60 1.79 11.14
N VAL A 533 18.96 0.62 11.09
CA VAL A 533 19.37 -0.48 10.24
C VAL A 533 19.02 -0.14 8.79
N PRO A 534 19.94 -0.31 7.82
CA PRO A 534 19.65 -0.15 6.40
C PRO A 534 18.78 -1.31 5.91
N LEU A 535 17.49 -1.25 6.22
CA LEU A 535 16.54 -2.33 5.99
C LEU A 535 16.44 -2.72 4.51
N ILE A 536 16.33 -1.73 3.61
CA ILE A 536 16.20 -1.98 2.17
C ILE A 536 17.42 -2.76 1.64
N PRO A 537 18.68 -2.31 1.86
CA PRO A 537 19.85 -3.11 1.51
C PRO A 537 19.88 -4.51 2.11
N ALA A 538 19.56 -4.66 3.41
CA ALA A 538 19.56 -5.96 4.07
C ALA A 538 18.52 -6.92 3.47
N MET A 539 17.33 -6.39 3.14
CA MET A 539 16.27 -7.16 2.48
C MET A 539 16.67 -7.57 1.07
N LEU A 540 17.21 -6.65 0.27
CA LEU A 540 17.69 -6.96 -1.08
C LEU A 540 18.77 -8.05 -1.07
N LEU A 541 19.69 -8.01 -0.10
CA LEU A 541 20.69 -9.06 0.08
C LEU A 541 20.05 -10.39 0.46
N ALA A 542 19.08 -10.40 1.37
CA ALA A 542 18.38 -11.63 1.76
C ALA A 542 17.57 -12.24 0.60
N VAL A 543 16.89 -11.41 -0.19
CA VAL A 543 16.16 -11.83 -1.39
C VAL A 543 17.12 -12.33 -2.47
N PHE A 544 18.25 -11.64 -2.68
CA PHE A 544 19.26 -12.09 -3.63
C PHE A 544 19.89 -13.41 -3.19
N TYR A 545 20.18 -13.57 -1.90
CA TYR A 545 20.69 -14.81 -1.31
C TYR A 545 19.73 -15.99 -1.50
N MET A 546 18.43 -15.76 -1.31
CA MET A 546 17.38 -16.74 -1.61
C MET A 546 17.29 -17.04 -3.12
N GLY A 547 17.26 -16.00 -3.95
CA GLY A 547 17.14 -16.12 -5.40
C GLY A 547 18.30 -16.87 -6.04
N GLN A 548 19.52 -16.72 -5.51
CA GLN A 548 20.67 -17.51 -5.96
C GLN A 548 20.47 -19.01 -5.75
N VAL A 549 19.87 -19.40 -4.63
CA VAL A 549 19.54 -20.81 -4.40
C VAL A 549 18.53 -21.27 -5.43
N HIS A 550 17.40 -20.59 -5.53
CA HIS A 550 16.31 -21.01 -6.41
C HIS A 550 16.73 -21.08 -7.89
N PHE A 551 17.31 -20.01 -8.42
CA PHE A 551 17.59 -19.90 -9.86
C PHE A 551 18.91 -20.52 -10.31
N PHE A 552 19.88 -20.70 -9.41
CA PHE A 552 21.23 -21.10 -9.80
C PHE A 552 21.65 -22.43 -9.17
N TRP A 553 21.62 -22.53 -7.84
CA TRP A 553 22.12 -23.73 -7.17
C TRP A 553 21.16 -24.90 -7.26
N ASP A 554 19.90 -24.67 -6.88
CA ASP A 554 18.82 -25.64 -6.95
C ASP A 554 18.39 -25.80 -8.41
N GLY A 555 17.97 -24.73 -9.09
CA GLY A 555 17.48 -24.82 -10.48
C GLY A 555 18.44 -25.44 -11.50
N TRP A 556 19.75 -25.19 -11.40
CA TRP A 556 20.70 -25.64 -12.44
C TRP A 556 21.68 -26.72 -11.97
N LEU A 557 22.13 -26.72 -10.71
CA LEU A 557 23.29 -27.53 -10.31
C LEU A 557 22.92 -28.82 -9.59
N LEU A 558 22.29 -28.71 -8.42
CA LEU A 558 21.96 -29.81 -7.53
C LEU A 558 20.60 -29.52 -6.88
N GLN A 559 19.56 -30.19 -7.36
CA GLN A 559 18.17 -30.01 -6.94
C GLN A 559 17.84 -30.80 -5.68
N GLU A 560 17.11 -30.19 -4.75
CA GLU A 560 16.53 -30.89 -3.61
C GLU A 560 15.35 -31.78 -4.06
N ALA A 561 15.47 -33.09 -3.88
CA ALA A 561 14.42 -34.05 -4.25
C ALA A 561 13.12 -33.91 -3.42
N ASP A 562 13.22 -33.29 -2.24
CA ASP A 562 12.24 -33.34 -1.16
C ASP A 562 11.50 -31.98 -1.03
N ASN A 563 11.01 -31.43 -2.15
CA ASN A 563 10.36 -30.10 -2.25
C ASN A 563 8.92 -30.04 -1.69
N GLY A 564 8.48 -31.05 -0.93
CA GLY A 564 7.14 -31.13 -0.34
C GLY A 564 7.00 -30.47 1.05
N TRP A 565 6.00 -30.91 1.83
CA TRP A 565 5.69 -30.37 3.17
C TRP A 565 6.87 -30.37 4.14
N ARG A 566 7.77 -31.37 4.04
CA ARG A 566 8.95 -31.48 4.92
C ARG A 566 9.90 -30.30 4.75
N TRP A 567 10.12 -29.83 3.52
CA TRP A 567 10.92 -28.64 3.25
C TRP A 567 10.32 -27.40 3.93
N VAL A 568 9.01 -27.18 3.77
CA VAL A 568 8.30 -26.04 4.38
C VAL A 568 8.47 -26.04 5.89
N VAL A 569 8.29 -27.20 6.54
CA VAL A 569 8.45 -27.33 8.00
C VAL A 569 9.88 -26.98 8.43
N ARG A 570 10.91 -27.42 7.70
CA ARG A 570 12.32 -27.12 8.00
C ARG A 570 12.62 -25.63 7.89
N VAL A 571 12.24 -24.99 6.79
CA VAL A 571 12.44 -23.54 6.56
C VAL A 571 11.68 -22.72 7.59
N LEU A 572 10.41 -23.06 7.87
CA LEU A 572 9.61 -22.37 8.88
C LEU A 572 10.22 -22.50 10.27
N ALA A 573 10.68 -23.70 10.65
CA ALA A 573 11.32 -23.91 11.94
C ALA A 573 12.59 -23.04 12.09
N VAL A 574 13.46 -23.00 11.08
CA VAL A 574 14.67 -22.16 11.08
C VAL A 574 14.31 -20.67 11.17
N GLY A 575 13.38 -20.21 10.33
CA GLY A 575 12.93 -18.81 10.31
C GLY A 575 12.28 -18.37 11.63
N ILE A 576 11.43 -19.21 12.23
CA ILE A 576 10.78 -18.94 13.53
C ILE A 576 11.83 -18.87 14.64
N VAL A 577 12.75 -19.85 14.72
CA VAL A 577 13.79 -19.86 15.76
C VAL A 577 14.67 -18.62 15.67
N MET A 578 15.13 -18.26 14.47
CA MET A 578 15.93 -17.05 14.24
C MET A 578 15.17 -15.78 14.66
N THR A 579 13.91 -15.67 14.24
CA THR A 579 13.07 -14.51 14.58
C THR A 579 12.84 -14.39 16.09
N LEU A 580 12.55 -15.51 16.77
CA LEU A 580 12.36 -15.54 18.22
C LEU A 580 13.63 -15.14 18.97
N LEU A 581 14.80 -15.64 18.56
CA LEU A 581 16.07 -15.28 19.19
C LEU A 581 16.36 -13.78 19.10
N LEU A 582 16.09 -13.15 17.95
CA LEU A 582 16.24 -11.71 17.77
C LEU A 582 15.20 -10.91 18.56
N LEU A 583 13.95 -11.37 18.57
CA LEU A 583 12.85 -10.74 19.31
C LEU A 583 13.06 -10.78 20.84
N LEU A 584 13.58 -11.88 21.37
CA LEU A 584 13.88 -12.04 22.80
C LEU A 584 14.93 -11.03 23.26
N ARG A 585 15.91 -10.72 22.41
CA ARG A 585 16.96 -9.72 22.66
C ARG A 585 16.49 -8.28 22.41
N THR A 586 15.43 -8.09 21.65
CA THR A 586 14.87 -6.78 21.36
C THR A 586 14.05 -6.25 22.55
N PRO A 587 14.21 -4.97 22.95
CA PRO A 587 13.42 -4.36 24.03
C PRO A 587 11.92 -4.47 23.76
N LYS A 588 11.12 -4.82 24.79
CA LYS A 588 9.67 -5.11 24.66
C LYS A 588 8.90 -4.09 23.83
N ARG A 589 9.21 -2.79 24.00
CA ARG A 589 8.56 -1.68 23.29
C ARG A 589 8.79 -1.66 21.77
N MET A 590 9.93 -2.17 21.29
CA MET A 590 10.32 -2.15 19.86
C MET A 590 10.01 -3.48 19.15
N ARG A 591 9.49 -4.49 19.88
CA ARG A 591 9.30 -5.84 19.34
C ARG A 591 8.28 -5.94 18.23
N LEU A 592 7.23 -5.12 18.24
CA LEU A 592 6.16 -5.23 17.25
C LEU A 592 6.69 -4.85 15.86
N GLU A 593 7.21 -3.64 15.73
CA GLU A 593 7.72 -3.11 14.46
C GLU A 593 9.00 -3.85 14.02
N ALA A 594 9.96 -4.05 14.94
CA ALA A 594 11.17 -4.79 14.63
C ALA A 594 10.87 -6.27 14.31
N GLY A 595 9.84 -6.86 14.90
CA GLY A 595 9.45 -8.24 14.68
C GLY A 595 8.99 -8.54 13.27
N VAL A 596 8.25 -7.62 12.64
CA VAL A 596 7.81 -7.77 11.25
C VAL A 596 9.03 -7.78 10.32
N PHE A 597 9.92 -6.80 10.47
CA PHE A 597 11.11 -6.67 9.63
C PHE A 597 12.14 -7.78 9.83
N MET A 598 12.42 -8.13 11.09
CA MET A 598 13.30 -9.24 11.41
C MET A 598 12.72 -10.57 10.94
N GLY A 599 11.40 -10.77 11.05
CA GLY A 599 10.72 -11.94 10.53
C GLY A 599 10.94 -12.10 9.03
N MET A 600 10.65 -11.08 8.24
CA MET A 600 10.83 -11.12 6.78
C MET A 600 12.28 -11.45 6.37
N ILE A 601 13.27 -10.78 6.98
CA ILE A 601 14.70 -11.04 6.69
C ILE A 601 15.06 -12.47 7.11
N CYS A 602 14.64 -12.92 8.29
CA CYS A 602 14.94 -14.26 8.80
C CYS A 602 14.34 -15.36 7.92
N PHE A 603 13.12 -15.19 7.41
CA PHE A 603 12.53 -16.18 6.50
C PHE A 603 13.23 -16.23 5.14
N CYS A 604 13.58 -15.07 4.56
CA CYS A 604 14.35 -15.04 3.31
C CYS A 604 15.72 -15.73 3.47
N VAL A 605 16.41 -15.45 4.58
CA VAL A 605 17.70 -16.08 4.88
C VAL A 605 17.53 -17.56 5.23
N ALA A 606 16.44 -17.97 5.88
CA ALA A 606 16.17 -19.37 6.24
C ALA A 606 16.06 -20.27 5.01
N VAL A 607 15.41 -19.80 3.94
CA VAL A 607 15.33 -20.54 2.66
C VAL A 607 16.73 -20.84 2.12
N GLY A 608 17.59 -19.82 2.03
CA GLY A 608 18.95 -20.03 1.55
C GLY A 608 19.78 -20.88 2.52
N LEU A 609 19.73 -20.59 3.83
CA LEU A 609 20.49 -21.35 4.85
C LEU A 609 20.14 -22.84 4.84
N HIS A 610 18.87 -23.20 4.65
CA HIS A 610 18.45 -24.59 4.52
C HIS A 610 19.21 -25.29 3.39
N TYR A 611 19.24 -24.72 2.19
CA TYR A 611 19.97 -25.29 1.07
C TYR A 611 21.48 -25.31 1.31
N TYR A 612 22.09 -24.16 1.64
CA TYR A 612 23.55 -24.03 1.80
C TYR A 612 24.09 -24.94 2.90
N PHE A 613 23.35 -25.12 4.00
CA PHE A 613 23.74 -26.05 5.06
C PHE A 613 23.77 -27.50 4.57
N ASN A 614 22.70 -27.95 3.92
CA ASN A 614 22.57 -29.32 3.42
C ASN A 614 23.58 -29.61 2.31
N ALA A 615 23.82 -28.65 1.41
CA ALA A 615 24.78 -28.79 0.33
C ALA A 615 26.24 -28.76 0.82
N ALA A 616 26.59 -27.87 1.77
CA ALA A 616 27.94 -27.75 2.30
C ALA A 616 28.37 -28.98 3.12
N LEU A 617 27.44 -29.58 3.87
CA LEU A 617 27.70 -30.75 4.72
C LEU A 617 27.33 -32.07 4.07
N SER A 618 26.95 -32.05 2.79
CA SER A 618 26.64 -33.26 2.04
C SER A 618 27.83 -34.22 1.97
N GLY A 619 27.52 -35.52 2.04
CA GLY A 619 28.49 -36.59 1.83
C GLY A 619 29.10 -36.62 0.43
N PRO A 620 30.05 -37.54 0.16
CA PRO A 620 30.58 -37.73 -1.19
C PRO A 620 29.46 -38.06 -2.18
N ALA A 621 29.59 -37.59 -3.43
CA ALA A 621 28.63 -37.88 -4.48
C ALA A 621 28.65 -39.38 -4.83
N ARG A 622 27.46 -39.99 -4.83
CA ARG A 622 27.21 -41.32 -5.39
C ARG A 622 26.76 -41.12 -6.83
N HIS A 623 27.35 -41.89 -7.73
CA HIS A 623 26.98 -41.89 -9.15
C HIS A 623 26.46 -43.28 -9.52
N TYR A 624 25.27 -43.32 -10.11
CA TYR A 624 24.62 -44.53 -10.59
C TYR A 624 23.82 -44.24 -11.86
N PRO A 625 23.61 -45.24 -12.73
CA PRO A 625 22.94 -45.02 -14.00
C PRO A 625 21.51 -44.52 -13.81
N ALA A 626 21.12 -43.52 -14.59
CA ALA A 626 19.79 -42.93 -14.56
C ALA A 626 18.78 -43.86 -15.23
N VAL A 627 17.71 -44.22 -14.52
CA VAL A 627 16.56 -44.91 -15.10
C VAL A 627 15.43 -43.91 -15.23
N ILE A 628 15.12 -43.50 -16.46
CA ILE A 628 14.07 -42.53 -16.76
C ILE A 628 12.74 -43.27 -16.79
N VAL A 629 11.82 -42.86 -15.92
CA VAL A 629 10.46 -43.41 -15.79
C VAL A 629 9.48 -42.58 -16.60
N ASP A 630 9.65 -41.26 -16.59
CA ASP A 630 8.80 -40.31 -17.31
C ASP A 630 9.61 -39.10 -17.79
N SER A 631 9.09 -38.39 -18.79
CA SER A 631 9.74 -37.23 -19.38
C SER A 631 8.73 -36.20 -19.85
N HIS A 632 8.95 -34.94 -19.52
CA HIS A 632 8.12 -33.82 -19.95
C HIS A 632 8.99 -32.80 -20.70
N ALA A 633 8.53 -32.42 -21.90
CA ALA A 633 9.19 -31.42 -22.71
C ALA A 633 8.60 -30.05 -22.41
N GLU A 634 9.45 -29.03 -22.37
CA GLU A 634 9.03 -27.63 -22.26
C GLU A 634 7.98 -27.30 -23.34
N ASP A 635 6.80 -26.86 -22.90
CA ASP A 635 5.76 -26.30 -23.74
C ASP A 635 6.06 -24.81 -24.02
N PRO A 636 6.39 -24.43 -25.26
CA PRO A 636 6.73 -23.04 -25.60
C PRO A 636 5.55 -22.07 -25.44
N ASP A 637 4.32 -22.56 -25.30
CA ASP A 637 3.12 -21.76 -25.10
C ASP A 637 2.74 -21.61 -23.61
N ALA A 638 3.46 -22.27 -22.70
CA ALA A 638 3.28 -22.19 -21.24
C ALA A 638 4.40 -21.37 -20.58
N GLU A 639 4.04 -20.27 -19.90
CA GLU A 639 5.00 -19.50 -19.08
C GLU A 639 5.41 -20.33 -17.84
N ASP A 640 6.72 -20.49 -17.60
CA ASP A 640 7.36 -21.30 -16.52
C ASP A 640 7.34 -22.84 -16.69
N ASP A 641 7.25 -23.37 -17.91
CA ASP A 641 7.41 -24.80 -18.15
C ASP A 641 8.88 -25.16 -18.47
N ASP A 642 9.47 -26.09 -17.72
CA ASP A 642 10.86 -26.53 -17.91
C ASP A 642 10.90 -27.97 -18.43
N TYR A 643 11.95 -28.34 -19.17
CA TYR A 643 12.22 -29.75 -19.45
C TYR A 643 12.42 -30.52 -18.14
N THR A 644 11.60 -31.53 -17.88
CA THR A 644 11.73 -32.36 -16.67
C THR A 644 11.88 -33.83 -17.00
N LEU A 645 12.66 -34.54 -16.19
CA LEU A 645 12.84 -35.98 -16.24
C LEU A 645 12.48 -36.57 -14.87
N THR A 646 11.60 -37.56 -14.86
CA THR A 646 11.31 -38.36 -13.66
C THR A 646 12.22 -39.57 -13.66
N VAL A 647 13.08 -39.66 -12.66
CA VAL A 647 14.07 -40.74 -12.52
C VAL A 647 13.78 -41.63 -11.33
N LEU A 648 14.05 -42.92 -11.48
CA LEU A 648 14.00 -43.88 -10.37
C LEU A 648 15.31 -43.84 -9.59
N LEU A 649 15.21 -43.55 -8.30
CA LEU A 649 16.34 -43.56 -7.37
C LEU A 649 16.66 -44.99 -6.90
N ASP A 650 17.88 -45.21 -6.39
CA ASP A 650 18.34 -46.50 -5.87
C ASP A 650 17.44 -47.09 -4.75
N ASN A 651 16.70 -46.25 -4.04
CA ASN A 651 15.76 -46.65 -2.98
C ASN A 651 14.37 -47.05 -3.52
N GLY A 652 14.15 -46.95 -4.83
CA GLY A 652 12.88 -47.23 -5.50
C GLY A 652 11.88 -46.07 -5.47
N GLU A 653 12.26 -44.89 -4.99
CA GLU A 653 11.44 -43.68 -5.07
C GLU A 653 11.64 -42.97 -6.41
N GLU A 654 10.60 -42.31 -6.91
CA GLU A 654 10.65 -41.49 -8.12
C GLU A 654 10.93 -40.03 -7.75
N ALA A 655 11.82 -39.38 -8.50
CA ALA A 655 12.12 -37.96 -8.34
C ALA A 655 12.06 -37.25 -9.69
N THR A 656 11.28 -36.18 -9.77
CA THR A 656 11.19 -35.32 -10.95
C THR A 656 12.22 -34.21 -10.84
N LEU A 657 13.06 -34.07 -11.86
CA LEU A 657 14.16 -33.11 -11.91
C LEU A 657 14.03 -32.23 -13.15
N ALA A 658 14.20 -30.92 -12.99
CA ALA A 658 14.34 -30.00 -14.12
C ALA A 658 15.73 -30.15 -14.74
N VAL A 659 15.81 -30.24 -16.06
CA VAL A 659 17.05 -30.49 -16.80
C VAL A 659 17.22 -29.51 -17.95
N LEU A 660 18.45 -29.35 -18.42
CA LEU A 660 18.71 -28.60 -19.64
C LEU A 660 18.18 -29.35 -20.87
N GLU A 661 17.76 -28.61 -21.90
CA GLU A 661 17.36 -29.15 -23.21
C GLU A 661 18.40 -30.14 -23.76
N GLU A 662 19.69 -29.89 -23.56
CA GLU A 662 20.77 -30.79 -24.00
C GLU A 662 20.73 -32.16 -23.29
N ILE A 663 20.50 -32.18 -21.97
CA ILE A 663 20.40 -33.42 -21.20
C ILE A 663 19.10 -34.15 -21.54
N TYR A 664 18.00 -33.40 -21.72
CA TYR A 664 16.73 -33.95 -22.17
C TYR A 664 16.85 -34.60 -23.56
N GLY A 665 17.51 -33.93 -24.50
CA GLY A 665 17.77 -34.47 -25.83
C GLY A 665 18.57 -35.77 -25.79
N LYS A 666 19.61 -35.84 -24.94
CA LYS A 666 20.45 -37.03 -24.76
C LYS A 666 19.67 -38.20 -24.15
N ALA A 667 18.84 -37.91 -23.14
CA ALA A 667 17.91 -38.87 -22.57
C ALA A 667 16.98 -39.46 -23.65
N MET A 668 16.42 -38.62 -24.52
CA MET A 668 15.53 -39.04 -25.60
C MET A 668 16.22 -39.79 -26.73
N SER A 669 17.50 -39.55 -26.96
CA SER A 669 18.32 -40.35 -27.89
C SER A 669 18.79 -41.69 -27.32
N GLY A 670 18.51 -41.97 -26.04
CA GLY A 670 18.90 -43.21 -25.38
C GLY A 670 20.40 -43.28 -25.02
N GLU A 671 21.03 -42.13 -24.78
CA GLU A 671 22.40 -42.07 -24.29
C GLU A 671 22.47 -42.40 -22.79
N ASP A 672 23.60 -43.00 -22.36
CA ASP A 672 23.81 -43.37 -20.95
C ASP A 672 24.04 -42.12 -20.08
N LEU A 673 23.10 -41.84 -19.18
CA LEU A 673 23.16 -40.75 -18.20
C LEU A 673 23.40 -41.32 -16.79
N ASP A 674 24.10 -40.56 -15.95
CA ASP A 674 24.33 -40.89 -14.54
C ASP A 674 23.63 -39.87 -13.63
N ILE A 675 23.05 -40.35 -12.53
CA ILE A 675 22.52 -39.53 -11.44
C ILE A 675 23.66 -39.24 -10.46
N CYS A 676 23.91 -37.96 -10.20
CA CYS A 676 24.73 -37.51 -9.08
C CYS A 676 23.84 -37.32 -7.85
N HIS A 677 23.94 -38.24 -6.89
CA HIS A 677 23.19 -38.21 -5.65
C HIS A 677 24.09 -37.87 -4.46
N ARG A 678 23.69 -36.85 -3.71
CA ARG A 678 24.29 -36.45 -2.45
C ARG A 678 23.25 -36.49 -1.34
N GLU A 679 23.67 -36.85 -0.14
CA GLU A 679 22.78 -36.87 1.01
C GLU A 679 23.35 -36.01 2.12
N SER A 680 22.49 -35.20 2.73
CA SER A 680 22.85 -34.38 3.87
C SER A 680 22.73 -35.16 5.19
N PRO A 681 23.37 -34.68 6.28
CA PRO A 681 23.22 -35.27 7.62
C PRO A 681 21.77 -35.27 8.15
N PHE A 682 20.89 -34.47 7.54
CA PHE A 682 19.47 -34.38 7.89
C PHE A 682 18.55 -35.19 6.96
N GLY A 683 19.13 -36.06 6.12
CA GLY A 683 18.39 -36.91 5.18
C GLY A 683 17.81 -36.16 3.99
N VAL A 684 18.39 -35.01 3.62
CA VAL A 684 18.00 -34.26 2.42
C VAL A 684 18.79 -34.80 1.21
N SER A 685 18.08 -35.19 0.15
CA SER A 685 18.66 -35.72 -1.09
C SER A 685 18.90 -34.62 -2.13
N LEU A 686 20.20 -34.39 -2.38
CA LEU A 686 20.86 -33.61 -3.43
C LEU A 686 20.91 -34.32 -4.79
N LEU A 687 20.15 -33.96 -5.83
CA LEU A 687 20.15 -34.69 -7.12
C LEU A 687 20.58 -33.84 -8.31
N SER A 688 21.25 -34.45 -9.28
CA SER A 688 21.61 -33.83 -10.57
C SER A 688 21.81 -34.93 -11.62
N ILE A 689 21.47 -34.67 -12.87
CA ILE A 689 21.69 -35.61 -13.99
C ILE A 689 22.79 -35.07 -14.88
N HIS A 690 23.77 -35.90 -15.21
CA HIS A 690 24.83 -35.55 -16.16
C HIS A 690 25.23 -36.75 -17.00
N GLU A 691 25.98 -36.49 -18.08
CA GLU A 691 26.53 -37.55 -18.92
C GLU A 691 27.36 -38.55 -18.13
N SER A 692 27.25 -39.84 -18.48
CA SER A 692 28.13 -40.83 -17.89
C SER A 692 29.57 -40.58 -18.33
N LYS A 693 30.44 -40.28 -17.36
CA LYS A 693 31.88 -40.29 -17.60
C LYS A 693 32.28 -41.75 -17.63
N GLY A 694 32.30 -42.32 -18.84
CA GLY A 694 32.78 -43.68 -19.08
C GLY A 694 34.02 -43.98 -18.24
N LYS A 695 34.00 -45.13 -17.56
CA LYS A 695 35.05 -45.60 -16.63
C LYS A 695 36.46 -45.49 -17.18
#